data_AF-A0A418N432-F1
#
_entry.id   AF-A0A418N432-F1
#
_cell.length_a   1.000
_cell.length_b   1.000
_cell.length_c   1.000
_cell.angle_alpha   90.00
_cell.angle_beta   90.00
_cell.angle_gamma   90.00
#
_symmetry.space_group_name_H-M   'P 1'
#
loop_
_entity.id
_entity.type
_entity.pdbx_description
1 polymer ?
#
loop_
_entity_poly.entity_id
_entity_poly.type
_entity_poly.pdbx_seq_one_letter_code
_entity_poly.pdbx_strand_id
1 'polypeptide(L)'
;MKKLFAQPLFLSVALLLLLLFGISGYYFEIGYPAWVTMLIGLLIGTLLLFLLRIIFSKLIPFLGKIPASVYATLLTGFVALYLMRMYAFRWPASLFYALAVFGLICCGLLIWGIWKILAKTSVKWGAVMIIGALVLAAVGAYGFSTLDGDPFSKETEGQESEVAVTTLAEKGLDNPSSTGAYEVETFTYGSGTDQKRPEYAEGVKIKTPSVDASLLLPDWKGKKKKWREKFWGFGVKEFPLNGRVYMPMGEGPFPLVLVVHGNHSMIDYSDAGYAYLGELLASRGAIVVSVDENFVNAHWSGDFRGKEMPVRGWLLLKHLEQWEQWNKGGNAELKGKVDMDNIVLIGHSRGGEAVSIAAAFNKLSRFPDDAKEEFDFGFGIKGVVTIAPTDYRYDREMDLENINYLSLQGAWDSDETSFWGMRPYHRLKFSEGFNGFKAGLYMNHANHGQFNSTWGRSDFGAPMEWLLNLKPLVTGKEQRQVAKVYASAFVEAVLKGNKAYVPIFKNSELAREWLPKEDYLSQYEDTSKKILVDFEEDMDVASSKDGIQIQAKNFKVWREEQLKSRDGGSQQNNALVLGWRYGKKSIADSIASYTIILPDSLKNFETADTLALSLALGNFAELKNKSDKEKKEEAPDHGFNFSVVLIDSLERTATVDLGATNNLPKTIKSKFTKFKFLDKEMIGQDSEIQLKSCYLPLSLFKAQNDSLHLDKLKSIKLVFDKDSLGIVVLDDLGFYLKP
;
A
#
# COMPACT_ATOMS: atom_id res chain seq x y z
N MET A 1 -7.10 35.51 -43.69
CA MET A 1 -7.39 34.59 -42.56
C MET A 1 -7.90 33.22 -42.99
N LYS A 2 -8.97 33.07 -43.80
CA LYS A 2 -9.50 31.74 -44.20
C LYS A 2 -8.46 30.73 -44.75
N LYS A 3 -7.54 31.17 -45.64
CA LYS A 3 -6.45 30.31 -46.19
C LYS A 3 -5.44 29.82 -45.14
N LEU A 4 -5.35 30.46 -43.98
CA LEU A 4 -4.39 30.12 -42.91
C LEU A 4 -4.82 28.88 -42.11
N PHE A 5 -6.13 28.64 -42.03
CA PHE A 5 -6.74 27.60 -41.20
C PHE A 5 -7.37 26.45 -42.02
N ALA A 6 -7.54 26.62 -43.33
CA ALA A 6 -8.16 25.61 -44.20
C ALA A 6 -7.16 24.58 -44.78
N GLN A 7 -5.88 24.65 -44.42
CA GLN A 7 -4.86 23.75 -44.98
C GLN A 7 -4.97 22.35 -44.36
N PRO A 8 -4.92 21.26 -45.15
CA PRO A 8 -5.01 19.89 -44.64
C PRO A 8 -4.01 19.59 -43.52
N LEU A 9 -2.77 20.08 -43.65
CA LEU A 9 -1.74 19.93 -42.61
C LEU A 9 -2.14 20.57 -41.28
N PHE A 10 -2.65 21.82 -41.32
CA PHE A 10 -3.11 22.50 -40.12
C PHE A 10 -4.32 21.81 -39.50
N LEU A 11 -5.30 21.41 -40.32
CA LEU A 11 -6.49 20.70 -39.86
C LEU A 11 -6.14 19.34 -39.22
N SER A 12 -5.10 18.65 -39.70
CA SER A 12 -4.60 17.40 -39.11
C SER A 12 -4.04 17.63 -37.70
N VAL A 13 -3.21 18.66 -37.53
CA VAL A 13 -2.64 19.05 -36.23
C VAL A 13 -3.72 19.55 -35.28
N ALA A 14 -4.64 20.38 -35.78
CA ALA A 14 -5.75 20.92 -35.01
C ALA A 14 -6.70 19.81 -34.52
N LEU A 15 -7.01 18.81 -35.36
CA LEU A 15 -7.86 17.69 -34.98
C LEU A 15 -7.28 16.92 -33.79
N LEU A 16 -6.00 16.52 -33.85
CA LEU A 16 -5.36 15.81 -32.74
C LEU A 16 -5.37 16.66 -31.47
N LEU A 17 -4.97 17.93 -31.56
CA LEU A 17 -4.88 18.80 -30.40
C LEU A 17 -6.25 19.04 -29.76
N LEU A 18 -7.29 19.29 -30.55
CA LEU A 18 -8.65 19.44 -30.03
C LEU A 18 -9.14 18.15 -29.36
N LEU A 19 -8.83 16.97 -29.91
CA LEU A 19 -9.13 15.70 -29.24
C LEU A 19 -8.42 15.62 -27.87
N LEU A 20 -7.13 15.92 -27.81
CA LEU A 20 -6.37 15.88 -26.55
C LEU A 20 -6.86 16.92 -25.54
N PHE A 21 -7.22 18.13 -25.97
CA PHE A 21 -7.81 19.17 -25.12
C PHE A 21 -9.20 18.79 -24.62
N GLY A 22 -10.02 18.18 -25.47
CA GLY A 22 -11.33 17.66 -25.09
C GLY A 22 -11.19 16.54 -24.06
N ILE A 23 -10.30 15.58 -24.29
CA ILE A 23 -9.96 14.50 -23.36
C ILE A 23 -9.48 15.07 -22.03
N SER A 24 -8.50 15.99 -22.04
CA SER A 24 -8.02 16.62 -20.82
C SER A 24 -9.11 17.37 -20.09
N GLY A 25 -9.98 18.08 -20.79
CA GLY A 25 -11.12 18.78 -20.20
C GLY A 25 -12.12 17.82 -19.56
N TYR A 26 -12.43 16.71 -20.23
CA TYR A 26 -13.37 15.69 -19.74
C TYR A 26 -12.97 15.16 -18.36
N TYR A 27 -11.68 14.89 -18.16
CA TYR A 27 -11.13 14.37 -16.90
C TYR A 27 -10.66 15.47 -15.93
N PHE A 28 -10.86 16.75 -16.24
CA PHE A 28 -10.45 17.84 -15.35
C PHE A 28 -11.54 18.13 -14.31
N GLU A 29 -11.36 17.58 -13.11
CA GLU A 29 -12.36 17.67 -12.05
C GLU A 29 -12.33 19.02 -11.31
N ILE A 30 -13.26 19.91 -11.67
CA ILE A 30 -13.48 21.21 -11.01
C ILE A 30 -14.89 21.33 -10.42
N GLY A 31 -15.59 20.20 -10.24
CA GLY A 31 -16.95 20.15 -9.68
C GLY A 31 -18.07 20.43 -10.68
N TYR A 32 -17.80 20.35 -11.99
CA TYR A 32 -18.81 20.42 -13.06
C TYR A 32 -18.91 19.06 -13.79
N PRO A 33 -20.06 18.75 -14.44
CA PRO A 33 -20.18 17.53 -15.24
C PRO A 33 -19.11 17.42 -16.33
N ALA A 34 -18.58 16.21 -16.54
CA ALA A 34 -17.46 15.95 -17.44
C ALA A 34 -17.65 16.47 -18.88
N TRP A 35 -18.89 16.47 -19.40
CA TRP A 35 -19.16 17.02 -20.74
C TRP A 35 -19.02 18.55 -20.80
N VAL A 36 -19.31 19.26 -19.70
CA VAL A 36 -19.13 20.72 -19.60
C VAL A 36 -17.64 21.05 -19.60
N THR A 37 -16.86 20.35 -18.78
CA THR A 37 -15.42 20.55 -18.69
C THR A 37 -14.70 20.14 -19.97
N MET A 38 -15.19 19.12 -20.70
CA MET A 38 -14.76 18.79 -22.06
C MET A 38 -14.98 19.96 -23.04
N LEU A 39 -16.16 20.59 -23.04
CA LEU A 39 -16.43 21.75 -23.90
C LEU A 39 -15.53 22.94 -23.56
N ILE A 40 -15.26 23.18 -22.27
CA ILE A 40 -14.29 24.19 -21.82
C ILE A 40 -12.89 23.85 -22.35
N GLY A 41 -12.46 22.59 -22.23
CA GLY A 41 -11.19 22.11 -22.78
C GLY A 41 -11.07 22.35 -24.28
N LEU A 42 -12.10 22.00 -25.06
CA LEU A 42 -12.19 22.25 -26.50
C LEU A 42 -12.12 23.75 -26.84
N LEU A 43 -12.80 24.59 -26.06
CA LEU A 43 -12.75 26.04 -26.23
C LEU A 43 -11.34 26.59 -25.98
N ILE A 44 -10.71 26.21 -24.87
CA ILE A 44 -9.34 26.59 -24.53
C ILE A 44 -8.38 26.14 -25.64
N GLY A 45 -8.48 24.89 -26.08
CA GLY A 45 -7.67 24.34 -27.16
C GLY A 45 -7.83 25.12 -28.47
N THR A 46 -9.07 25.47 -28.84
CA THR A 46 -9.37 26.26 -30.03
C THR A 46 -8.77 27.66 -29.96
N LEU A 47 -8.93 28.35 -28.83
CA LEU A 47 -8.38 29.69 -28.61
C LEU A 47 -6.85 29.68 -28.64
N LEU A 48 -6.23 28.70 -27.99
CA LEU A 48 -4.78 28.54 -27.97
C LEU A 48 -4.23 28.27 -29.37
N LEU A 49 -4.85 27.34 -30.11
CA LEU A 49 -4.48 27.04 -31.50
C LEU A 49 -4.56 28.28 -32.38
N PHE A 50 -5.64 29.06 -32.28
CA PHE A 50 -5.82 30.28 -33.05
C PHE A 50 -4.76 31.34 -32.72
N LEU A 51 -4.51 31.56 -31.43
CA LEU A 51 -3.51 32.51 -30.95
C LEU A 51 -2.10 32.14 -31.41
N LEU A 52 -1.65 30.92 -31.13
CA LEU A 52 -0.32 30.42 -31.53
C LEU A 52 -0.15 30.46 -33.05
N ARG A 53 -1.18 30.07 -33.80
CA ARG A 53 -1.17 30.09 -35.26
C ARG A 53 -0.97 31.50 -35.81
N ILE A 54 -1.65 32.50 -35.25
CA ILE A 54 -1.47 33.90 -35.64
C ILE A 54 -0.06 34.38 -35.30
N ILE A 55 0.41 34.14 -34.08
CA ILE A 55 1.75 34.55 -33.62
C ILE A 55 2.82 33.97 -34.55
N PHE A 56 2.83 32.66 -34.77
CA PHE A 56 3.86 32.01 -35.59
C PHE A 56 3.73 32.32 -37.07
N SER A 57 2.53 32.64 -37.58
CA SER A 57 2.37 33.11 -38.95
C SER A 57 2.96 34.49 -39.21
N LYS A 58 3.12 35.31 -38.15
CA LYS A 58 3.72 36.65 -38.20
C LYS A 58 5.22 36.65 -37.95
N LEU A 59 5.80 35.58 -37.39
CA LEU A 59 7.25 35.37 -37.37
C LEU A 59 7.74 35.00 -38.79
N ILE A 60 8.22 35.99 -39.56
CA ILE A 60 8.84 35.85 -40.91
C ILE A 60 10.27 35.23 -40.81
N PRO A 61 10.81 34.55 -41.87
CA PRO A 61 11.53 33.30 -41.69
C PRO A 61 13.04 33.49 -41.49
N PHE A 62 13.54 33.03 -40.34
CA PHE A 62 14.95 32.65 -40.19
C PHE A 62 15.30 31.36 -40.97
N LEU A 63 14.31 30.72 -41.60
CA LEU A 63 14.41 29.44 -42.30
C LEU A 63 13.89 29.57 -43.75
N GLY A 64 14.68 30.21 -44.62
CA GLY A 64 14.29 30.63 -45.99
C GLY A 64 13.95 29.54 -47.01
N LYS A 65 13.66 28.29 -46.60
CA LYS A 65 13.33 27.16 -47.50
C LYS A 65 11.98 26.49 -47.22
N ILE A 66 11.31 26.81 -46.11
CA ILE A 66 10.05 26.16 -45.72
C ILE A 66 8.89 27.17 -45.87
N PRO A 67 7.75 26.80 -46.48
CA PRO A 67 6.59 27.69 -46.54
C PRO A 67 6.18 28.13 -45.13
N ALA A 68 5.99 29.44 -44.91
CA ALA A 68 5.67 30.02 -43.60
C ALA A 68 4.48 29.31 -42.91
N SER A 69 3.50 28.89 -43.71
CA SER A 69 2.34 28.14 -43.23
C SER A 69 2.67 26.75 -42.66
N VAL A 70 3.66 26.06 -43.22
CA VAL A 70 4.12 24.74 -42.75
C VAL A 70 4.84 24.92 -41.41
N TYR A 71 5.85 25.78 -41.35
CA TYR A 71 6.59 26.06 -40.12
C TYR A 71 5.68 26.56 -38.99
N ALA A 72 4.79 27.52 -39.26
CA ALA A 72 3.87 28.02 -38.25
C ALA A 72 2.89 26.94 -37.75
N THR A 73 2.55 25.94 -38.58
CA THR A 73 1.71 24.80 -38.16
C THR A 73 2.48 23.89 -37.22
N LEU A 74 3.72 23.55 -37.59
CA LEU A 74 4.58 22.67 -36.80
C LEU A 74 4.90 23.28 -35.43
N LEU A 75 5.22 24.58 -35.37
CA LEU A 75 5.44 25.27 -34.09
C LEU A 75 4.18 25.36 -33.23
N THR A 76 3.03 25.66 -33.84
CA THR A 76 1.74 25.64 -33.12
C THR A 76 1.51 24.26 -32.51
N GLY A 77 1.70 23.21 -33.31
CA GLY A 77 1.60 21.82 -32.88
C GLY A 77 2.52 21.49 -31.71
N PHE A 78 3.81 21.80 -31.88
CA PHE A 78 4.85 21.52 -30.88
C PHE A 78 4.59 22.22 -29.54
N VAL A 79 4.30 23.53 -29.55
CA VAL A 79 4.06 24.29 -28.32
C VAL A 79 2.78 23.83 -27.63
N ALA A 80 1.71 23.56 -28.37
CA ALA A 80 0.48 23.03 -27.78
C ALA A 80 0.68 21.63 -27.18
N LEU A 81 1.37 20.72 -27.88
CA LEU A 81 1.71 19.39 -27.33
C LEU A 81 2.61 19.49 -26.10
N TYR A 82 3.58 20.40 -26.09
CA TYR A 82 4.42 20.66 -24.92
C TYR A 82 3.60 21.12 -23.71
N LEU A 83 2.70 22.08 -23.88
CA LEU A 83 1.82 22.55 -22.82
C LEU A 83 0.88 21.44 -22.31
N MET A 84 0.30 20.66 -23.22
CA MET A 84 -0.55 19.52 -22.87
C MET A 84 0.22 18.48 -22.07
N ARG A 85 1.46 18.17 -22.45
CA ARG A 85 2.30 17.26 -21.69
C ARG A 85 2.57 17.80 -20.28
N MET A 86 2.96 19.06 -20.15
CA MET A 86 3.37 19.62 -18.85
C MET A 86 2.21 19.75 -17.86
N TYR A 87 1.02 20.13 -18.34
CA TYR A 87 -0.07 20.51 -17.45
C TYR A 87 -1.26 19.54 -17.43
N ALA A 88 -1.49 18.78 -18.51
CA ALA A 88 -2.62 17.86 -18.61
C ALA A 88 -2.20 16.39 -18.45
N PHE A 89 -1.27 15.92 -19.29
CA PHE A 89 -0.93 14.49 -19.33
C PHE A 89 0.14 14.08 -18.32
N ARG A 90 1.19 14.89 -18.17
CA ARG A 90 2.37 14.61 -17.32
C ARG A 90 3.11 13.30 -17.61
N TRP A 91 2.75 12.63 -18.70
CA TRP A 91 3.42 11.42 -19.16
C TRP A 91 4.90 11.67 -19.52
N PRO A 92 5.74 10.63 -19.46
CA PRO A 92 7.12 10.71 -19.93
C PRO A 92 7.23 11.15 -21.38
N ALA A 93 8.30 11.90 -21.67
CA ALA A 93 8.50 12.60 -22.94
C ALA A 93 8.41 11.67 -24.14
N SER A 94 9.20 10.62 -24.08
CA SER A 94 9.35 9.62 -25.13
C SER A 94 7.99 9.02 -25.48
N LEU A 95 7.24 8.59 -24.47
CA LEU A 95 5.93 7.98 -24.66
C LEU A 95 4.89 8.97 -25.20
N PHE A 96 4.75 10.13 -24.55
CA PHE A 96 3.76 11.12 -24.95
C PHE A 96 3.97 11.58 -26.39
N TYR A 97 5.21 11.93 -26.76
CA TYR A 97 5.50 12.40 -28.11
C TYR A 97 5.45 11.28 -29.14
N ALA A 98 5.83 10.04 -28.82
CA ALA A 98 5.66 8.90 -29.73
C ALA A 98 4.18 8.67 -30.06
N LEU A 99 3.31 8.69 -29.04
CA LEU A 99 1.86 8.54 -29.22
C LEU A 99 1.24 9.76 -29.92
N ALA A 100 1.74 10.98 -29.65
CA ALA A 100 1.30 12.17 -30.37
C ALA A 100 1.68 12.11 -31.86
N VAL A 101 2.89 11.65 -32.21
CA VAL A 101 3.31 11.45 -33.61
C VAL A 101 2.45 10.38 -34.28
N PHE A 102 2.18 9.27 -33.60
CA PHE A 102 1.26 8.25 -34.10
C PHE A 102 -0.14 8.82 -34.36
N GLY A 103 -0.69 9.57 -33.41
CA GLY A 103 -1.97 10.28 -33.56
C GLY A 103 -1.97 11.27 -34.73
N LEU A 104 -0.86 12.02 -34.93
CA LEU A 104 -0.71 12.94 -36.06
C LEU A 104 -0.72 12.20 -37.41
N ILE A 105 -0.14 11.01 -37.50
CA ILE A 105 -0.19 10.17 -38.71
C ILE A 105 -1.63 9.76 -39.01
N CYS A 106 -2.36 9.26 -38.01
CA CYS A 106 -3.78 8.89 -38.16
C CYS A 106 -4.65 10.09 -38.58
N CYS A 107 -4.54 11.22 -37.87
CA CYS A 107 -5.27 12.45 -38.21
C CYS A 107 -4.88 12.98 -39.60
N GLY A 108 -3.60 12.89 -39.96
CA GLY A 108 -3.07 13.24 -41.27
C GLY A 108 -3.72 12.45 -42.39
N LEU A 109 -3.69 11.12 -42.30
CA LEU A 109 -4.33 10.23 -43.29
C LEU A 109 -5.83 10.51 -43.41
N LEU A 110 -6.52 10.70 -42.28
CA LEU A 110 -7.96 10.99 -42.26
C LEU A 110 -8.30 12.32 -42.96
N ILE A 111 -7.66 13.41 -42.56
CA ILE A 111 -7.94 14.75 -43.09
C ILE A 111 -7.55 14.87 -44.56
N TRP A 112 -6.39 14.33 -44.94
CA TRP A 112 -5.95 14.33 -46.35
C TRP A 112 -6.82 13.42 -47.23
N GLY A 113 -7.30 12.30 -46.69
CA GLY A 113 -8.25 11.42 -47.38
C GLY A 113 -9.58 12.12 -47.65
N ILE A 114 -10.16 12.77 -46.63
CA ILE A 114 -11.39 13.58 -46.75
C ILE A 114 -11.17 14.71 -47.77
N TRP A 115 -10.04 15.41 -47.68
CA TRP A 115 -9.71 16.49 -48.61
C TRP A 115 -9.62 15.99 -50.07
N LYS A 116 -9.00 14.83 -50.32
CA LYS A 116 -8.92 14.25 -51.68
C LYS A 116 -10.29 13.92 -52.26
N ILE A 117 -11.22 13.44 -51.43
CA ILE A 117 -12.60 13.13 -51.84
C ILE A 117 -13.37 14.42 -52.13
N LEU A 118 -13.36 15.37 -51.19
CA LEU A 118 -14.09 16.64 -51.32
C LEU A 118 -13.56 17.51 -52.47
N ALA A 119 -12.24 17.54 -52.67
CA ALA A 119 -11.60 18.24 -53.78
C ALA A 119 -11.70 17.48 -55.12
N LYS A 120 -12.30 16.28 -55.14
CA LYS A 120 -12.45 15.40 -56.31
C LYS A 120 -11.13 15.11 -57.04
N THR A 121 -9.99 15.15 -56.34
CA THR A 121 -8.66 14.95 -56.95
C THR A 121 -8.33 13.47 -57.12
N SER A 122 -8.72 12.62 -56.16
CA SER A 122 -8.63 11.16 -56.28
C SER A 122 -9.45 10.46 -55.21
N VAL A 123 -10.68 10.05 -55.55
CA VAL A 123 -11.63 9.44 -54.61
C VAL A 123 -11.13 8.10 -54.09
N LYS A 124 -10.58 7.23 -54.97
CA LYS A 124 -10.05 5.91 -54.59
C LYS A 124 -8.95 6.03 -53.54
N TRP A 125 -7.94 6.87 -53.80
CA TRP A 125 -6.85 7.09 -52.84
C TRP A 125 -7.32 7.79 -51.57
N GLY A 126 -8.29 8.70 -51.65
CA GLY A 126 -8.91 9.31 -50.47
C GLY A 126 -9.57 8.27 -49.55
N ALA A 127 -10.33 7.33 -50.13
CA ALA A 127 -10.94 6.23 -49.38
C ALA A 127 -9.89 5.30 -48.74
N VAL A 128 -8.83 4.94 -49.49
CA VAL A 128 -7.72 4.13 -48.96
C VAL A 128 -7.04 4.81 -47.77
N MET A 129 -6.82 6.12 -47.81
CA MET A 129 -6.22 6.87 -46.70
C MET A 129 -7.12 6.88 -45.45
N ILE A 130 -8.43 7.07 -45.62
CA ILE A 130 -9.39 7.03 -44.50
C ILE A 130 -9.43 5.64 -43.87
N ILE A 131 -9.55 4.58 -44.70
CA ILE A 131 -9.53 3.19 -44.21
C ILE A 131 -8.20 2.90 -43.50
N GLY A 132 -7.08 3.30 -44.10
CA GLY A 132 -5.76 3.16 -43.49
C GLY A 132 -5.65 3.87 -42.13
N ALA A 133 -6.20 5.07 -41.98
CA ALA A 133 -6.24 5.79 -40.72
C ALA A 133 -7.02 5.03 -39.63
N LEU A 134 -8.20 4.51 -39.98
CA LEU A 134 -9.06 3.76 -39.07
C LEU A 134 -8.43 2.42 -38.67
N VAL A 135 -7.83 1.70 -39.63
CA VAL A 135 -7.11 0.44 -39.36
C VAL A 135 -5.90 0.69 -38.48
N LEU A 136 -5.09 1.71 -38.77
CA LEU A 136 -3.94 2.06 -37.92
C LEU A 136 -4.39 2.42 -36.51
N ALA A 137 -5.43 3.24 -36.35
CA ALA A 137 -5.97 3.58 -35.03
C ALA A 137 -6.45 2.33 -34.27
N ALA A 138 -7.17 1.43 -34.93
CA ALA A 138 -7.64 0.18 -34.34
C ALA A 138 -6.49 -0.75 -33.94
N VAL A 139 -5.48 -0.92 -34.80
CA VAL A 139 -4.27 -1.73 -34.51
C VAL A 139 -3.47 -1.11 -33.38
N GLY A 140 -3.34 0.22 -33.34
CA GLY A 140 -2.67 0.94 -32.25
C GLY A 140 -3.38 0.76 -30.91
N ALA A 141 -4.71 0.90 -30.89
CA ALA A 141 -5.52 0.66 -29.70
C ALA A 141 -5.43 -0.80 -29.23
N TYR A 142 -5.52 -1.75 -30.17
CA TYR A 142 -5.35 -3.18 -29.88
C TYR A 142 -3.96 -3.46 -29.31
N GLY A 143 -2.89 -3.02 -29.97
CA GLY A 143 -1.52 -3.20 -29.51
C GLY A 143 -1.29 -2.61 -28.10
N PHE A 144 -1.83 -1.43 -27.83
CA PHE A 144 -1.77 -0.80 -26.51
C PHE A 144 -2.52 -1.62 -25.44
N SER A 145 -3.67 -2.21 -25.78
CA SER A 145 -4.42 -3.09 -24.86
C SER A 145 -3.72 -4.44 -24.59
N THR A 146 -2.90 -4.94 -25.52
CA THR A 146 -2.16 -6.20 -25.33
C THR A 146 -0.95 -6.08 -24.39
N LEU A 147 -0.59 -4.86 -23.97
CA LEU A 147 0.50 -4.63 -23.02
C LEU A 147 0.10 -4.96 -21.56
N ASP A 148 -1.18 -5.13 -21.31
CA ASP A 148 -1.76 -5.53 -20.03
C ASP A 148 -1.57 -7.03 -19.77
N GLY A 149 -1.28 -7.38 -18.53
CA GLY A 149 -1.18 -8.76 -18.08
C GLY A 149 -0.06 -8.96 -17.07
N ASP A 150 -0.11 -10.14 -16.45
CA ASP A 150 0.87 -10.54 -15.44
C ASP A 150 1.98 -11.37 -16.10
N PRO A 151 3.19 -10.82 -16.29
CA PRO A 151 4.31 -11.58 -16.83
C PRO A 151 4.83 -12.63 -15.84
N PHE A 152 4.42 -12.57 -14.57
CA PHE A 152 4.86 -13.45 -13.49
C PHE A 152 3.88 -14.58 -13.19
N SER A 153 2.67 -14.58 -13.79
CA SER A 153 1.60 -15.56 -13.55
C SER A 153 2.00 -17.04 -13.57
N LYS A 154 3.02 -17.43 -14.34
CA LYS A 154 3.56 -18.81 -14.35
C LYS A 154 4.44 -19.14 -13.14
N GLU A 155 5.06 -18.12 -12.53
CA GLU A 155 5.75 -18.18 -11.24
C GLU A 155 4.73 -18.21 -10.07
N THR A 156 3.48 -17.78 -10.33
CA THR A 156 2.38 -17.60 -9.38
C THR A 156 1.23 -18.62 -9.50
N GLU A 157 1.27 -19.58 -10.43
CA GLU A 157 0.23 -20.62 -10.51
C GLU A 157 0.26 -21.42 -9.21
N GLY A 158 -0.69 -21.08 -8.33
CA GLY A 158 -0.77 -21.52 -6.95
C GLY A 158 -0.58 -23.02 -6.82
N GLN A 159 0.63 -23.41 -6.45
CA GLN A 159 0.87 -24.72 -5.90
C GLN A 159 0.15 -24.79 -4.56
N GLU A 160 -0.70 -25.81 -4.41
CA GLU A 160 -1.29 -26.17 -3.14
C GLU A 160 -0.19 -26.23 -2.08
N SER A 161 -0.46 -25.64 -0.90
CA SER A 161 0.42 -25.79 0.25
C SER A 161 0.77 -27.26 0.43
N GLU A 162 2.05 -27.60 0.28
CA GLU A 162 2.54 -28.97 0.50
C GLU A 162 2.42 -29.38 1.98
N VAL A 163 2.24 -28.41 2.87
CA VAL A 163 2.02 -28.60 4.30
C VAL A 163 0.52 -28.73 4.59
N ALA A 164 0.10 -29.92 5.01
CA ALA A 164 -1.28 -30.13 5.47
C ALA A 164 -1.52 -29.35 6.79
N VAL A 165 -2.21 -28.22 6.70
CA VAL A 165 -2.61 -27.40 7.85
C VAL A 165 -4.11 -27.53 8.09
N THR A 166 -4.51 -27.86 9.33
CA THR A 166 -5.91 -27.78 9.75
C THR A 166 -6.31 -26.32 9.95
N THR A 167 -7.26 -25.84 9.14
CA THR A 167 -7.70 -24.44 9.15
C THR A 167 -8.48 -24.09 10.42
N LEU A 168 -8.67 -22.80 10.70
CA LEU A 168 -9.52 -22.37 11.82
C LEU A 168 -11.00 -22.73 11.58
N ALA A 169 -11.44 -22.72 10.33
CA ALA A 169 -12.79 -23.14 9.96
C ALA A 169 -13.03 -24.62 10.23
N GLU A 170 -12.07 -25.49 9.87
CA GLU A 170 -12.09 -26.93 10.19
C GLU A 170 -12.07 -27.18 11.71
N LYS A 171 -11.44 -26.28 12.48
CA LYS A 171 -11.47 -26.29 13.96
C LYS A 171 -12.78 -25.76 14.54
N GLY A 172 -13.77 -25.41 13.71
CA GLY A 172 -15.09 -24.95 14.13
C GLY A 172 -15.15 -23.46 14.51
N LEU A 173 -14.15 -22.66 14.15
CA LEU A 173 -14.19 -21.22 14.38
C LEU A 173 -15.02 -20.53 13.30
N ASP A 174 -15.91 -19.63 13.71
CA ASP A 174 -16.74 -18.88 12.77
C ASP A 174 -15.90 -17.95 11.89
N ASN A 175 -16.27 -17.82 10.62
CA ASN A 175 -15.65 -16.87 9.71
C ASN A 175 -15.84 -15.43 10.25
N PRO A 176 -14.75 -14.70 10.57
CA PRO A 176 -14.86 -13.37 11.17
C PRO A 176 -15.42 -12.32 10.18
N SER A 177 -15.42 -12.62 8.87
CA SER A 177 -16.01 -11.76 7.84
C SER A 177 -17.51 -11.96 7.63
N SER A 178 -18.12 -12.92 8.33
CA SER A 178 -19.57 -13.12 8.35
C SER A 178 -20.25 -12.08 9.24
N THR A 179 -21.44 -11.66 8.83
CA THR A 179 -22.34 -10.80 9.61
C THR A 179 -22.55 -11.38 11.00
N GLY A 180 -22.50 -10.53 12.03
CA GLY A 180 -22.73 -10.94 13.41
C GLY A 180 -24.21 -10.95 13.80
N ALA A 181 -24.46 -11.04 15.11
CA ALA A 181 -25.80 -11.20 15.67
C ALA A 181 -26.59 -9.90 15.86
N TYR A 182 -25.95 -8.74 15.78
CA TYR A 182 -26.59 -7.45 16.00
C TYR A 182 -27.16 -6.87 14.70
N GLU A 183 -28.39 -6.35 14.77
CA GLU A 183 -28.88 -5.40 13.77
C GLU A 183 -28.07 -4.10 13.86
N VAL A 184 -27.92 -3.41 12.74
CA VAL A 184 -27.07 -2.21 12.64
C VAL A 184 -27.93 -0.98 12.34
N GLU A 185 -27.84 0.03 13.20
CA GLU A 185 -28.36 1.37 12.95
C GLU A 185 -27.26 2.22 12.28
N THR A 186 -27.61 2.89 11.19
CA THR A 186 -26.70 3.78 10.45
C THR A 186 -27.20 5.22 10.49
N PHE A 187 -26.35 6.16 10.89
CA PHE A 187 -26.66 7.59 10.89
C PHE A 187 -25.40 8.44 10.74
N THR A 188 -25.55 9.75 10.57
CA THR A 188 -24.43 10.70 10.54
C THR A 188 -24.49 11.68 11.70
N TYR A 189 -23.31 12.09 12.16
CA TYR A 189 -23.14 13.30 12.95
C TYR A 189 -22.27 14.28 12.18
N GLY A 190 -22.42 15.58 12.44
CA GLY A 190 -21.65 16.61 11.74
C GLY A 190 -22.13 18.03 11.99
N SER A 191 -21.59 18.99 11.22
CA SER A 191 -21.89 20.42 11.40
C SER A 191 -23.37 20.78 11.19
N GLY A 192 -24.07 20.06 10.33
CA GLY A 192 -25.44 20.38 9.92
C GLY A 192 -25.52 21.59 8.98
N THR A 193 -24.37 22.05 8.46
CA THR A 193 -24.28 23.24 7.59
C THR A 193 -23.40 23.01 6.35
N ASP A 194 -23.06 21.75 6.04
CA ASP A 194 -22.22 21.42 4.88
C ASP A 194 -22.90 21.86 3.57
N GLN A 195 -22.18 22.61 2.73
CA GLN A 195 -22.74 23.15 1.48
C GLN A 195 -22.74 22.17 0.31
N LYS A 196 -22.03 21.04 0.45
CA LYS A 196 -21.78 20.08 -0.63
C LYS A 196 -22.34 18.70 -0.33
N ARG A 197 -22.54 18.39 0.94
CA ARG A 197 -22.81 17.04 1.44
C ARG A 197 -24.12 17.03 2.22
N PRO A 198 -25.25 16.65 1.59
CA PRO A 198 -26.55 16.61 2.24
C PRO A 198 -26.55 15.78 3.54
N GLU A 199 -25.75 14.71 3.59
CA GLU A 199 -25.60 13.85 4.76
C GLU A 199 -24.96 14.54 5.99
N TYR A 200 -24.20 15.62 5.78
CA TYR A 200 -23.62 16.47 6.84
C TYR A 200 -24.30 17.84 6.94
N ALA A 201 -25.45 17.99 6.28
CA ALA A 201 -26.34 19.14 6.36
C ALA A 201 -27.70 18.73 6.95
N GLU A 202 -28.72 18.59 6.10
CA GLU A 202 -30.08 18.21 6.49
C GLU A 202 -30.17 16.76 6.99
N GLY A 203 -29.25 15.89 6.56
CA GLY A 203 -29.22 14.47 6.93
C GLY A 203 -28.58 14.15 8.28
N VAL A 204 -28.05 15.15 8.99
CA VAL A 204 -27.36 14.94 10.28
C VAL A 204 -28.36 14.57 11.37
N LYS A 205 -28.17 13.42 12.02
CA LYS A 205 -28.92 13.01 13.22
C LYS A 205 -28.46 13.78 14.46
N ILE A 206 -27.14 13.94 14.62
CA ILE A 206 -26.54 14.59 15.79
C ILE A 206 -25.59 15.71 15.35
N LYS A 207 -25.89 16.95 15.73
CA LYS A 207 -25.01 18.09 15.42
C LYS A 207 -23.78 18.10 16.33
N THR A 208 -22.64 18.46 15.76
CA THR A 208 -21.37 18.62 16.47
C THR A 208 -20.85 20.06 16.39
N PRO A 209 -20.05 20.50 17.37
CA PRO A 209 -19.24 21.71 17.23
C PRO A 209 -18.17 21.53 16.14
N SER A 210 -17.53 22.64 15.79
CA SER A 210 -16.30 22.67 15.01
C SER A 210 -15.07 22.81 15.91
N VAL A 211 -13.89 22.55 15.35
CA VAL A 211 -12.59 22.64 16.05
C VAL A 211 -11.62 23.55 15.30
N ASP A 212 -10.75 24.24 16.04
CA ASP A 212 -9.73 25.14 15.48
C ASP A 212 -8.38 24.41 15.33
N ALA A 213 -8.04 24.05 14.09
CA ALA A 213 -6.78 23.37 13.76
C ALA A 213 -5.67 24.35 13.33
N SER A 214 -5.81 25.67 13.57
CA SER A 214 -4.88 26.68 13.03
C SER A 214 -3.44 26.50 13.50
N LEU A 215 -3.23 25.99 14.72
CA LEU A 215 -1.90 25.69 15.26
C LEU A 215 -1.28 24.46 14.60
N LEU A 216 -2.09 23.48 14.21
CA LEU A 216 -1.64 22.25 13.58
C LEU A 216 -1.42 22.40 12.06
N LEU A 217 -2.17 23.30 11.39
CA LEU A 217 -2.07 23.53 9.95
C LEU A 217 -1.81 25.01 9.57
N PRO A 218 -0.66 25.57 9.95
CA PRO A 218 -0.30 26.95 9.59
C PRO A 218 -0.12 27.16 8.07
N ASP A 219 -0.03 26.07 7.29
CA ASP A 219 0.03 26.11 5.82
C ASP A 219 -1.34 26.28 5.14
N TRP A 220 -2.43 26.34 5.90
CA TRP A 220 -3.74 26.79 5.43
C TRP A 220 -3.76 28.31 5.18
N LYS A 221 -3.04 28.77 4.14
CA LYS A 221 -2.87 30.19 3.79
C LYS A 221 -2.94 30.47 2.29
N GLY A 222 -2.99 31.75 1.94
CA GLY A 222 -2.90 32.24 0.56
C GLY A 222 -4.01 31.74 -0.38
N LYS A 223 -3.65 31.41 -1.63
CA LYS A 223 -4.60 30.95 -2.66
C LYS A 223 -5.26 29.62 -2.28
N LYS A 224 -4.50 28.68 -1.69
CA LYS A 224 -4.99 27.37 -1.26
C LYS A 224 -6.15 27.53 -0.26
N LYS A 225 -5.93 28.34 0.79
CA LYS A 225 -6.97 28.76 1.74
C LYS A 225 -8.21 29.30 1.03
N LYS A 226 -8.03 30.35 0.22
CA LYS A 226 -9.14 31.04 -0.47
C LYS A 226 -10.02 30.09 -1.29
N TRP A 227 -9.40 29.17 -2.04
CA TRP A 227 -10.16 28.22 -2.86
C TRP A 227 -10.87 27.16 -2.03
N ARG A 228 -10.21 26.62 -1.00
CA ARG A 228 -10.80 25.60 -0.12
C ARG A 228 -11.95 26.16 0.70
N GLU A 229 -11.79 27.32 1.31
CA GLU A 229 -12.86 27.96 2.09
C GLU A 229 -14.05 28.36 1.21
N LYS A 230 -13.80 28.78 -0.03
CA LYS A 230 -14.88 29.02 -0.99
C LYS A 230 -15.62 27.73 -1.37
N PHE A 231 -14.91 26.61 -1.48
CA PHE A 231 -15.51 25.33 -1.83
C PHE A 231 -16.30 24.74 -0.66
N TRP A 232 -15.68 24.67 0.53
CA TRP A 232 -16.24 24.00 1.70
C TRP A 232 -17.21 24.88 2.50
N GLY A 233 -17.04 26.20 2.47
CA GLY A 233 -17.81 27.14 3.29
C GLY A 233 -17.27 27.34 4.71
N PHE A 234 -16.22 26.61 5.10
CA PHE A 234 -15.52 26.73 6.37
C PHE A 234 -14.00 26.70 6.16
N GLY A 235 -13.23 27.09 7.19
CA GLY A 235 -11.76 27.11 7.16
C GLY A 235 -11.13 26.36 8.32
N VAL A 236 -9.80 26.43 8.41
CA VAL A 236 -8.98 25.72 9.43
C VAL A 236 -9.38 26.01 10.89
N LYS A 237 -10.06 27.14 11.14
CA LYS A 237 -10.57 27.52 12.46
C LYS A 237 -11.88 26.84 12.86
N GLU A 238 -12.56 26.24 11.89
CA GLU A 238 -13.92 25.74 12.01
C GLU A 238 -14.03 24.38 11.30
N PHE A 239 -13.01 23.53 11.45
CA PHE A 239 -13.08 22.19 10.87
C PHE A 239 -14.22 21.40 11.52
N PRO A 240 -15.11 20.79 10.72
CA PRO A 240 -16.26 20.08 11.25
C PRO A 240 -15.83 18.71 11.78
N LEU A 241 -16.48 18.25 12.85
CA LEU A 241 -16.40 16.86 13.29
C LEU A 241 -17.50 16.06 12.58
N ASN A 242 -17.26 15.69 11.32
CA ASN A 242 -18.20 14.89 10.52
C ASN A 242 -17.87 13.39 10.60
N GLY A 243 -18.90 12.53 10.75
CA GLY A 243 -18.70 11.08 10.73
C GLY A 243 -19.94 10.28 10.38
N ARG A 244 -19.75 9.14 9.73
CA ARG A 244 -20.79 8.13 9.49
C ARG A 244 -20.70 7.03 10.53
N VAL A 245 -21.79 6.79 11.23
CA VAL A 245 -21.86 5.82 12.32
C VAL A 245 -22.58 4.56 11.85
N TYR A 246 -22.01 3.42 12.21
CA TYR A 246 -22.61 2.10 12.13
C TYR A 246 -22.62 1.56 13.56
N MET A 247 -23.81 1.47 14.16
CA MET A 247 -23.98 1.20 15.58
C MET A 247 -24.76 -0.10 15.79
N PRO A 248 -24.27 -1.03 16.63
CA PRO A 248 -25.06 -2.21 17.01
C PRO A 248 -26.31 -1.77 17.78
N MET A 249 -27.48 -2.31 17.41
CA MET A 249 -28.70 -2.12 18.18
C MET A 249 -28.63 -2.96 19.46
N GLY A 250 -28.67 -2.31 20.63
CA GLY A 250 -28.65 -2.99 21.92
C GLY A 250 -28.34 -2.07 23.10
N GLU A 251 -28.23 -2.64 24.30
CA GLU A 251 -27.99 -1.86 25.52
C GLU A 251 -26.58 -1.28 25.61
N GLY A 252 -25.56 -1.99 25.09
CA GLY A 252 -24.16 -1.62 25.26
C GLY A 252 -23.65 -1.89 26.70
N PRO A 253 -22.50 -1.32 27.09
CA PRO A 253 -21.61 -0.51 26.25
C PRO A 253 -20.92 -1.36 25.18
N PHE A 254 -20.67 -0.76 24.02
CA PHE A 254 -19.93 -1.39 22.93
C PHE A 254 -18.55 -0.75 22.75
N PRO A 255 -17.51 -1.51 22.40
CA PRO A 255 -16.21 -0.94 22.03
C PRO A 255 -16.34 -0.05 20.80
N LEU A 256 -15.41 0.90 20.64
CA LEU A 256 -15.45 1.91 19.58
C LEU A 256 -14.31 1.71 18.57
N VAL A 257 -14.65 1.84 17.29
CA VAL A 257 -13.72 1.79 16.17
C VAL A 257 -13.86 3.07 15.34
N LEU A 258 -12.78 3.83 15.19
CA LEU A 258 -12.73 4.92 14.22
C LEU A 258 -12.00 4.45 12.96
N VAL A 259 -12.53 4.78 11.78
CA VAL A 259 -11.93 4.50 10.48
C VAL A 259 -11.68 5.83 9.77
N VAL A 260 -10.45 6.07 9.31
CA VAL A 260 -10.09 7.28 8.57
C VAL A 260 -9.50 6.97 7.20
N HIS A 261 -9.94 7.71 6.20
CA HIS A 261 -9.47 7.57 4.83
C HIS A 261 -8.13 8.28 4.59
N GLY A 262 -7.48 7.93 3.48
CA GLY A 262 -6.26 8.58 3.03
C GLY A 262 -6.48 9.84 2.21
N ASN A 263 -5.39 10.31 1.59
CA ASN A 263 -5.46 11.40 0.65
C ASN A 263 -6.07 10.95 -0.67
N HIS A 264 -7.17 11.58 -1.07
CA HIS A 264 -7.79 11.41 -2.38
C HIS A 264 -8.12 12.78 -2.99
N SER A 265 -8.92 12.87 -4.05
CA SER A 265 -9.50 14.15 -4.49
C SER A 265 -10.46 14.67 -3.41
N MET A 266 -10.32 15.93 -2.97
CA MET A 266 -11.20 16.51 -1.94
C MET A 266 -12.69 16.60 -2.36
N ILE A 267 -12.99 16.39 -3.65
CA ILE A 267 -14.34 16.42 -4.21
C ILE A 267 -14.89 15.03 -4.55
N ASP A 268 -14.10 13.99 -4.30
CA ASP A 268 -14.51 12.58 -4.38
C ASP A 268 -14.44 11.98 -2.97
N TYR A 269 -15.58 11.97 -2.29
CA TYR A 269 -15.63 11.78 -0.84
C TYR A 269 -15.31 10.34 -0.45
N SER A 270 -14.32 10.19 0.44
CA SER A 270 -13.72 8.89 0.73
C SER A 270 -14.34 8.14 1.92
N ASP A 271 -15.03 8.85 2.82
CA ASP A 271 -15.56 8.30 4.08
C ASP A 271 -16.66 7.24 3.87
N ALA A 272 -17.44 7.34 2.80
CA ALA A 272 -18.48 6.34 2.49
C ALA A 272 -17.87 4.97 2.10
N GLY A 273 -16.62 4.95 1.66
CA GLY A 273 -15.95 3.77 1.13
C GLY A 273 -15.69 2.62 2.11
N TYR A 274 -15.88 2.85 3.41
CA TYR A 274 -15.71 1.84 4.47
C TYR A 274 -17.02 1.32 5.04
N ALA A 275 -18.17 1.61 4.41
CA ALA A 275 -19.47 1.11 4.86
C ALA A 275 -19.48 -0.42 5.06
N TYR A 276 -18.86 -1.17 4.14
CA TYR A 276 -18.77 -2.63 4.24
C TYR A 276 -18.05 -3.13 5.51
N LEU A 277 -17.08 -2.36 6.01
CA LEU A 277 -16.35 -2.67 7.23
C LEU A 277 -17.12 -2.17 8.46
N GLY A 278 -17.72 -0.98 8.34
CA GLY A 278 -18.62 -0.40 9.35
C GLY A 278 -19.77 -1.33 9.71
N GLU A 279 -20.55 -1.76 8.71
CA GLU A 279 -21.67 -2.69 8.87
C GLU A 279 -21.22 -4.04 9.44
N LEU A 280 -20.09 -4.58 8.97
CA LEU A 280 -19.55 -5.84 9.46
C LEU A 280 -19.23 -5.75 10.96
N LEU A 281 -18.37 -4.83 11.36
CA LEU A 281 -17.90 -4.76 12.74
C LEU A 281 -19.04 -4.34 13.69
N ALA A 282 -19.96 -3.49 13.22
CA ALA A 282 -21.19 -3.14 13.96
C ALA A 282 -22.10 -4.35 14.18
N SER A 283 -22.34 -5.17 13.14
CA SER A 283 -23.14 -6.39 13.32
C SER A 283 -22.49 -7.38 14.29
N ARG A 284 -21.18 -7.25 14.53
CA ARG A 284 -20.39 -8.07 15.47
C ARG A 284 -20.19 -7.42 16.85
N GLY A 285 -20.86 -6.30 17.12
CA GLY A 285 -20.92 -5.68 18.43
C GLY A 285 -19.83 -4.65 18.72
N ALA A 286 -19.38 -3.88 17.73
CA ALA A 286 -18.53 -2.70 17.92
C ALA A 286 -19.14 -1.48 17.25
N ILE A 287 -19.16 -0.31 17.89
CA ILE A 287 -19.57 0.93 17.22
C ILE A 287 -18.47 1.31 16.24
N VAL A 288 -18.82 1.59 14.98
CA VAL A 288 -17.85 2.00 13.97
C VAL A 288 -18.20 3.38 13.44
N VAL A 289 -17.17 4.20 13.26
CA VAL A 289 -17.31 5.54 12.74
C VAL A 289 -16.34 5.76 11.61
N SER A 290 -16.85 5.99 10.40
CA SER A 290 -16.04 6.44 9.28
C SER A 290 -15.93 7.96 9.32
N VAL A 291 -14.74 8.47 9.62
CA VAL A 291 -14.43 9.88 9.83
C VAL A 291 -14.19 10.59 8.49
N ASP A 292 -14.77 11.78 8.35
CA ASP A 292 -14.59 12.65 7.18
C ASP A 292 -13.42 13.62 7.38
N GLU A 293 -12.38 13.45 6.57
CA GLU A 293 -11.24 14.37 6.47
C GLU A 293 -11.04 14.91 5.05
N ASN A 294 -12.08 14.88 4.20
CA ASN A 294 -11.94 15.26 2.80
C ASN A 294 -11.47 16.72 2.62
N PHE A 295 -11.69 17.60 3.61
CA PHE A 295 -11.29 19.00 3.54
C PHE A 295 -9.76 19.22 3.60
N VAL A 296 -8.98 18.25 4.08
CA VAL A 296 -7.51 18.27 4.06
C VAL A 296 -6.89 17.45 2.91
N ASN A 297 -7.71 16.79 2.09
CA ASN A 297 -7.26 16.05 0.90
C ASN A 297 -6.74 16.94 -0.23
N ALA A 298 -5.92 16.40 -1.13
CA ALA A 298 -5.39 17.08 -2.30
C ALA A 298 -6.48 17.47 -3.31
N HIS A 299 -6.19 18.49 -4.11
CA HIS A 299 -7.04 18.92 -5.23
C HIS A 299 -6.19 19.70 -6.26
N TRP A 300 -6.77 20.11 -7.39
CA TRP A 300 -6.07 20.97 -8.37
C TRP A 300 -5.57 22.29 -7.74
N SER A 301 -6.21 22.73 -6.65
CA SER A 301 -5.83 23.92 -5.87
C SER A 301 -4.62 23.71 -4.94
N GLY A 302 -4.12 22.47 -4.84
CA GLY A 302 -2.87 22.08 -4.16
C GLY A 302 -3.04 21.02 -3.07
N ASP A 303 -1.91 20.43 -2.68
CA ASP A 303 -1.74 19.47 -1.58
C ASP A 303 -0.94 20.11 -0.42
N PHE A 304 -1.07 19.60 0.80
CA PHE A 304 -0.30 19.99 1.99
C PHE A 304 1.02 19.20 2.15
N ARG A 305 1.21 18.14 1.34
CA ARG A 305 2.49 17.42 1.22
C ARG A 305 3.01 16.90 2.56
N GLY A 306 2.13 16.43 3.44
CA GLY A 306 2.47 15.86 4.74
C GLY A 306 2.31 16.84 5.91
N LYS A 307 2.20 18.15 5.66
CA LYS A 307 1.96 19.15 6.73
C LYS A 307 0.58 19.04 7.37
N GLU A 308 -0.35 18.31 6.74
CA GLU A 308 -1.67 18.00 7.29
C GLU A 308 -1.66 16.79 8.24
N MET A 309 -0.59 16.00 8.27
CA MET A 309 -0.56 14.73 9.03
C MET A 309 -0.87 14.88 10.52
N PRO A 310 -0.33 15.87 11.25
CA PRO A 310 -0.69 16.09 12.65
C PRO A 310 -2.17 16.39 12.86
N VAL A 311 -2.78 17.12 11.93
CA VAL A 311 -4.19 17.48 11.97
C VAL A 311 -5.07 16.25 11.84
N ARG A 312 -4.71 15.33 10.92
CA ARG A 312 -5.45 14.07 10.72
C ARG A 312 -5.46 13.22 12.00
N GLY A 313 -4.28 13.03 12.60
CA GLY A 313 -4.17 12.31 13.88
C GLY A 313 -4.93 13.00 15.02
N TRP A 314 -4.87 14.33 15.10
CA TRP A 314 -5.57 15.11 16.12
C TRP A 314 -7.10 15.12 15.94
N LEU A 315 -7.61 15.16 14.69
CA LEU A 315 -9.05 15.10 14.41
C LEU A 315 -9.67 13.81 14.94
N LEU A 316 -9.00 12.66 14.78
CA LEU A 316 -9.44 11.40 15.38
C LEU A 316 -9.62 11.51 16.90
N LEU A 317 -8.69 12.16 17.60
CA LEU A 317 -8.77 12.35 19.05
C LEU A 317 -9.89 13.34 19.42
N LYS A 318 -10.14 14.38 18.59
CA LYS A 318 -11.30 15.27 18.75
C LYS A 318 -12.64 14.56 18.52
N HIS A 319 -12.69 13.57 17.64
CA HIS A 319 -13.84 12.69 17.54
C HIS A 319 -14.03 11.84 18.80
N LEU A 320 -12.97 11.23 19.35
CA LEU A 320 -13.05 10.48 20.60
C LEU A 320 -13.51 11.37 21.78
N GLU A 321 -13.01 12.60 21.87
CA GLU A 321 -13.47 13.60 22.85
C GLU A 321 -14.97 13.87 22.72
N GLN A 322 -15.48 14.03 21.49
CA GLN A 322 -16.91 14.21 21.25
C GLN A 322 -17.74 12.99 21.64
N TRP A 323 -17.27 11.78 21.33
CA TRP A 323 -17.92 10.53 21.72
C TRP A 323 -17.94 10.33 23.25
N GLU A 324 -16.86 10.69 23.94
CA GLU A 324 -16.79 10.64 25.39
C GLU A 324 -17.83 11.57 26.04
N GLN A 325 -17.97 12.80 25.52
CA GLN A 325 -18.97 13.76 25.99
C GLN A 325 -20.40 13.22 25.83
N TRP A 326 -20.71 12.61 24.68
CA TRP A 326 -22.01 11.97 24.46
C TRP A 326 -22.23 10.81 25.43
N ASN A 327 -21.22 9.95 25.60
CA ASN A 327 -21.28 8.79 26.48
C ASN A 327 -21.50 9.19 27.96
N LYS A 328 -20.92 10.31 28.41
CA LYS A 328 -21.11 10.90 29.75
C LYS A 328 -22.48 11.58 29.95
N GLY A 329 -23.26 11.77 28.88
CA GLY A 329 -24.62 12.33 28.94
C GLY A 329 -24.86 13.60 28.12
N GLY A 330 -23.89 14.02 27.30
CA GLY A 330 -24.06 15.12 26.34
C GLY A 330 -25.06 14.81 25.22
N ASN A 331 -25.47 13.55 25.07
CA ASN A 331 -26.58 13.12 24.23
C ASN A 331 -27.33 11.98 24.94
N ALA A 332 -28.66 12.07 25.03
CA ALA A 332 -29.47 11.09 25.76
C ALA A 332 -29.50 9.70 25.10
N GLU A 333 -29.43 9.63 23.76
CA GLU A 333 -29.46 8.38 23.00
C GLU A 333 -28.14 7.60 23.09
N LEU A 334 -27.02 8.30 23.25
CA LEU A 334 -25.66 7.72 23.29
C LEU A 334 -25.09 7.58 24.70
N LYS A 335 -25.82 8.01 25.74
CA LYS A 335 -25.37 7.95 27.12
C LYS A 335 -25.13 6.49 27.55
N GLY A 336 -23.92 6.20 28.01
CA GLY A 336 -23.52 4.86 28.48
C GLY A 336 -23.46 3.79 27.39
N LYS A 337 -23.54 4.16 26.10
CA LYS A 337 -23.52 3.20 24.99
C LYS A 337 -22.12 2.78 24.55
N VAL A 338 -21.08 3.50 24.96
CA VAL A 338 -19.72 3.32 24.47
C VAL A 338 -18.78 2.89 25.59
N ASP A 339 -17.96 1.89 25.30
CA ASP A 339 -16.81 1.53 26.13
C ASP A 339 -15.57 2.31 25.67
N MET A 340 -15.27 3.40 26.37
CA MET A 340 -14.15 4.29 26.03
C MET A 340 -12.77 3.71 26.43
N ASP A 341 -12.73 2.58 27.13
CA ASP A 341 -11.50 1.88 27.49
C ASP A 341 -11.06 0.87 26.41
N ASN A 342 -11.93 0.61 25.42
CA ASN A 342 -11.73 -0.37 24.36
C ASN A 342 -11.92 0.27 22.97
N ILE A 343 -10.87 0.94 22.51
CA ILE A 343 -10.85 1.66 21.22
C ILE A 343 -9.83 1.05 20.25
N VAL A 344 -10.22 0.90 18.97
CA VAL A 344 -9.30 0.63 17.85
C VAL A 344 -9.39 1.75 16.82
N LEU A 345 -8.25 2.14 16.26
CA LEU A 345 -8.18 3.07 15.14
C LEU A 345 -7.78 2.34 13.86
N ILE A 346 -8.51 2.56 12.77
CA ILE A 346 -8.23 2.00 11.44
C ILE A 346 -7.94 3.13 10.47
N GLY A 347 -6.85 3.06 9.73
CA GLY A 347 -6.45 4.11 8.80
C GLY A 347 -5.93 3.56 7.47
N HIS A 348 -6.28 4.21 6.35
CA HIS A 348 -5.80 3.84 5.01
C HIS A 348 -4.87 4.90 4.44
N SER A 349 -3.72 4.54 3.84
CA SER A 349 -2.81 5.47 3.17
C SER A 349 -2.30 6.53 4.13
N ARG A 350 -2.44 7.83 3.83
CA ARG A 350 -2.17 8.90 4.81
C ARG A 350 -3.00 8.75 6.08
N GLY A 351 -4.21 8.18 6.02
CA GLY A 351 -4.99 7.83 7.20
C GLY A 351 -4.32 6.76 8.07
N GLY A 352 -3.55 5.84 7.47
CA GLY A 352 -2.79 4.80 8.16
C GLY A 352 -1.61 5.37 8.98
N GLU A 353 -0.95 6.40 8.47
CA GLU A 353 0.02 7.17 9.26
C GLU A 353 -0.69 7.99 10.35
N ALA A 354 -1.84 8.59 10.03
CA ALA A 354 -2.61 9.41 10.96
C ALA A 354 -3.08 8.66 12.21
N VAL A 355 -3.49 7.39 12.10
CA VAL A 355 -3.89 6.58 13.27
C VAL A 355 -2.69 6.26 14.19
N SER A 356 -1.49 6.13 13.63
CA SER A 356 -0.26 5.97 14.41
C SER A 356 0.09 7.28 15.14
N ILE A 357 -0.08 8.43 14.47
CA ILE A 357 0.06 9.76 15.07
C ILE A 357 -0.96 9.97 16.19
N ALA A 358 -2.23 9.60 15.97
CA ALA A 358 -3.27 9.69 16.98
C ALA A 358 -2.94 8.87 18.23
N ALA A 359 -2.49 7.62 18.05
CA ALA A 359 -2.08 6.76 19.16
C ALA A 359 -0.91 7.34 19.98
N ALA A 360 0.05 7.99 19.31
CA ALA A 360 1.15 8.67 19.99
C ALA A 360 0.68 9.96 20.71
N PHE A 361 -0.08 10.82 20.02
CA PHE A 361 -0.60 12.08 20.57
C PHE A 361 -1.52 11.87 21.76
N ASN A 362 -2.25 10.75 21.80
CA ASN A 362 -3.15 10.39 22.90
C ASN A 362 -2.44 10.33 24.27
N LYS A 363 -1.12 10.11 24.30
CA LYS A 363 -0.30 10.03 25.51
C LYS A 363 0.38 11.36 25.87
N LEU A 364 0.30 12.36 25.01
CA LEU A 364 0.97 13.65 25.20
C LEU A 364 0.04 14.66 25.87
N SER A 365 0.64 15.63 26.57
CA SER A 365 -0.10 16.76 27.15
C SER A 365 -0.11 17.99 26.25
N ARG A 366 0.67 18.00 25.16
CA ARG A 366 0.83 19.14 24.24
C ARG A 366 1.22 18.67 22.83
N PHE A 367 0.86 19.45 21.83
CA PHE A 367 1.28 19.22 20.45
C PHE A 367 2.79 19.43 20.26
N PRO A 368 3.54 18.47 19.68
CA PRO A 368 4.99 18.57 19.55
C PRO A 368 5.52 19.67 18.61
N ASP A 369 4.74 20.17 17.65
CA ASP A 369 5.22 21.23 16.73
C ASP A 369 4.88 22.65 17.20
N ASP A 370 3.83 22.81 18.01
CA ASP A 370 3.48 24.07 18.70
C ASP A 370 2.79 23.77 20.02
N ALA A 371 3.55 23.87 21.12
CA ALA A 371 3.12 23.53 22.47
C ALA A 371 2.04 24.46 23.07
N LYS A 372 1.53 25.43 22.30
CA LYS A 372 0.33 26.21 22.65
C LYS A 372 -0.96 25.40 22.52
N GLU A 373 -0.96 24.39 21.66
CA GLU A 373 -2.05 23.42 21.61
C GLU A 373 -1.82 22.41 22.74
N GLU A 374 -2.71 22.45 23.74
CA GLU A 374 -2.70 21.54 24.88
C GLU A 374 -3.58 20.32 24.59
N PHE A 375 -3.15 19.16 25.07
CA PHE A 375 -3.85 17.89 24.92
C PHE A 375 -4.28 17.37 26.29
N ASP A 376 -5.48 16.79 26.33
CA ASP A 376 -6.05 16.10 27.50
C ASP A 376 -6.90 14.92 26.99
N PHE A 377 -6.28 14.03 26.21
CA PHE A 377 -6.97 12.94 25.52
C PHE A 377 -7.02 11.67 26.37
N GLY A 378 -5.91 10.95 26.50
CA GLY A 378 -5.80 9.81 27.42
C GLY A 378 -6.79 8.65 27.18
N PHE A 379 -7.32 8.50 25.97
CA PHE A 379 -8.35 7.49 25.65
C PHE A 379 -7.79 6.06 25.66
N GLY A 380 -8.66 5.06 25.90
CA GLY A 380 -8.32 3.63 25.92
C GLY A 380 -8.05 3.02 24.56
N ILE A 381 -7.13 3.57 23.79
CA ILE A 381 -6.72 3.03 22.48
C ILE A 381 -5.89 1.77 22.69
N LYS A 382 -6.47 0.61 22.35
CA LYS A 382 -5.86 -0.73 22.52
C LYS A 382 -5.18 -1.25 21.27
N GLY A 383 -5.53 -0.73 20.10
CA GLY A 383 -4.93 -1.18 18.85
C GLY A 383 -5.07 -0.23 17.67
N VAL A 384 -4.18 -0.40 16.70
CA VAL A 384 -4.16 0.31 15.43
C VAL A 384 -4.13 -0.69 14.28
N VAL A 385 -4.98 -0.47 13.27
CA VAL A 385 -4.98 -1.20 12.00
C VAL A 385 -4.62 -0.21 10.89
N THR A 386 -3.57 -0.48 10.15
CA THR A 386 -3.17 0.31 8.98
C THR A 386 -3.41 -0.47 7.70
N ILE A 387 -3.99 0.20 6.70
CA ILE A 387 -4.21 -0.34 5.36
C ILE A 387 -3.37 0.51 4.42
N ALA A 388 -2.49 -0.12 3.65
CA ALA A 388 -1.55 0.50 2.74
C ALA A 388 -0.99 1.85 3.23
N PRO A 389 -0.44 1.94 4.47
CA PRO A 389 -0.17 3.22 5.10
C PRO A 389 1.02 3.94 4.47
N THR A 390 1.08 5.25 4.65
CA THR A 390 2.34 5.97 4.60
C THR A 390 3.06 5.86 5.96
N ASP A 391 4.34 6.21 6.01
CA ASP A 391 5.08 6.42 7.28
C ASP A 391 6.29 7.33 7.02
N TYR A 392 6.09 8.37 6.23
CA TYR A 392 7.16 9.29 5.79
C TYR A 392 6.63 10.70 5.48
N ARG A 393 5.33 10.94 5.66
CA ARG A 393 4.70 12.22 5.31
C ARG A 393 4.89 13.24 6.42
N TYR A 394 4.83 12.81 7.67
CA TYR A 394 5.20 13.62 8.80
C TYR A 394 6.71 13.51 9.05
N ASP A 395 7.36 14.65 9.29
CA ASP A 395 8.80 14.69 9.53
C ASP A 395 9.19 13.94 10.83
N ARG A 396 8.22 13.68 11.73
CA ARG A 396 8.41 12.86 12.92
C ARG A 396 7.77 11.50 12.71
N GLU A 397 8.59 10.47 12.80
CA GLU A 397 8.14 9.07 12.81
C GLU A 397 7.69 8.70 14.22
N MET A 398 6.54 8.05 14.33
CA MET A 398 5.97 7.72 15.63
C MET A 398 6.59 6.44 16.19
N ASP A 399 7.12 6.52 17.41
CA ASP A 399 7.46 5.37 18.23
C ASP A 399 6.24 4.99 19.07
N LEU A 400 5.69 3.81 18.80
CA LEU A 400 4.54 3.30 19.52
C LEU A 400 4.99 2.32 20.62
N GLU A 401 4.24 2.30 21.71
CA GLU A 401 4.52 1.42 22.86
C GLU A 401 3.21 0.85 23.41
N ASN A 402 3.22 -0.43 23.77
CA ASN A 402 2.12 -1.11 24.46
C ASN A 402 0.76 -0.97 23.76
N ILE A 403 0.76 -1.21 22.45
CA ILE A 403 -0.44 -1.16 21.60
C ILE A 403 -0.45 -2.33 20.62
N ASN A 404 -1.61 -2.92 20.35
CA ASN A 404 -1.72 -3.95 19.33
C ASN A 404 -1.65 -3.33 17.94
N TYR A 405 -0.99 -3.99 16.98
CA TYR A 405 -0.77 -3.43 15.65
C TYR A 405 -1.05 -4.45 14.55
N LEU A 406 -1.72 -4.00 13.49
CA LEU A 406 -1.91 -4.77 12.26
C LEU A 406 -1.67 -3.85 11.06
N SER A 407 -0.84 -4.29 10.10
CA SER A 407 -0.74 -3.63 8.80
C SER A 407 -1.09 -4.55 7.65
N LEU A 408 -1.84 -4.04 6.68
CA LEU A 408 -2.26 -4.74 5.45
C LEU A 408 -1.74 -3.98 4.24
N GLN A 409 -1.12 -4.65 3.27
CA GLN A 409 -0.61 -4.01 2.05
C GLN A 409 -0.78 -4.92 0.83
N GLY A 410 -1.10 -4.30 -0.31
CA GLY A 410 -1.09 -4.96 -1.60
C GLY A 410 0.25 -4.80 -2.31
N ALA A 411 0.74 -5.88 -2.92
CA ALA A 411 2.00 -5.87 -3.66
C ALA A 411 1.92 -5.12 -5.00
N TRP A 412 0.70 -4.86 -5.49
CA TRP A 412 0.39 -4.15 -6.72
C TRP A 412 -0.15 -2.73 -6.47
N ASP A 413 0.10 -2.22 -5.27
CA ASP A 413 -0.15 -0.83 -4.92
C ASP A 413 0.75 0.11 -5.74
N SER A 414 0.12 0.95 -6.57
CA SER A 414 0.83 1.90 -7.44
C SER A 414 0.83 3.34 -6.92
N ASP A 415 0.05 3.66 -5.88
CA ASP A 415 0.09 4.98 -5.22
C ASP A 415 1.08 4.98 -4.05
N GLU A 416 1.13 3.87 -3.31
CA GLU A 416 2.07 3.63 -2.23
C GLU A 416 2.81 2.29 -2.44
N THR A 417 3.88 2.37 -3.23
CA THR A 417 4.51 1.20 -3.84
C THR A 417 5.41 0.39 -2.92
N SER A 418 5.47 0.71 -1.64
CA SER A 418 6.37 0.10 -0.65
C SER A 418 5.56 -0.21 0.60
N PHE A 419 5.84 -1.32 1.28
CA PHE A 419 5.09 -1.70 2.48
C PHE A 419 5.51 -0.92 3.75
N TRP A 420 5.21 0.38 3.79
CA TRP A 420 5.64 1.26 4.88
C TRP A 420 5.05 0.94 6.25
N GLY A 421 3.96 0.17 6.30
CA GLY A 421 3.38 -0.31 7.55
C GLY A 421 4.34 -1.19 8.38
N MET A 422 5.37 -1.74 7.75
CA MET A 422 6.42 -2.46 8.46
C MET A 422 7.32 -1.54 9.28
N ARG A 423 7.47 -0.26 8.93
CA ARG A 423 8.30 0.68 9.69
C ARG A 423 7.76 0.92 11.12
N PRO A 424 6.47 1.30 11.34
CA PRO A 424 5.90 1.32 12.69
C PRO A 424 5.92 -0.03 13.39
N TYR A 425 5.78 -1.14 12.65
CA TYR A 425 5.90 -2.49 13.22
C TYR A 425 7.29 -2.73 13.83
N HIS A 426 8.37 -2.35 13.14
CA HIS A 426 9.73 -2.51 13.65
C HIS A 426 10.02 -1.56 14.83
N ARG A 427 9.53 -0.31 14.78
CA ARG A 427 9.70 0.66 15.88
C ARG A 427 8.88 0.34 17.13
N LEU A 428 7.75 -0.38 16.99
CA LEU A 428 6.85 -0.70 18.10
C LEU A 428 7.50 -1.62 19.13
N LYS A 429 7.48 -1.17 20.39
CA LYS A 429 8.02 -1.89 21.55
C LYS A 429 6.93 -2.31 22.53
N PHE A 430 7.16 -3.44 23.19
CA PHE A 430 6.35 -3.91 24.30
C PHE A 430 7.13 -3.84 25.61
N SER A 431 6.52 -3.27 26.65
CA SER A 431 7.04 -3.29 28.00
C SER A 431 6.77 -4.64 28.68
N GLU A 432 7.56 -4.96 29.70
CA GLU A 432 7.32 -6.13 30.55
C GLU A 432 5.91 -6.09 31.15
N GLY A 433 5.19 -7.23 31.10
CA GLY A 433 3.83 -7.35 31.61
C GLY A 433 2.72 -6.88 30.66
N PHE A 434 3.05 -6.23 29.54
CA PHE A 434 2.07 -6.02 28.47
C PHE A 434 1.73 -7.35 27.79
N ASN A 435 0.48 -7.51 27.37
CA ASN A 435 0.04 -8.67 26.60
C ASN A 435 -0.63 -8.18 25.31
N GLY A 436 0.10 -8.26 24.21
CA GLY A 436 -0.35 -7.82 22.91
C GLY A 436 0.51 -8.36 21.79
N PHE A 437 0.16 -7.98 20.56
CA PHE A 437 0.85 -8.45 19.36
C PHE A 437 0.91 -7.37 18.28
N LYS A 438 1.87 -7.55 17.38
CA LYS A 438 2.01 -6.80 16.13
C LYS A 438 2.04 -7.75 14.95
N ALA A 439 1.43 -7.36 13.84
CA ALA A 439 1.34 -8.19 12.64
C ALA A 439 1.39 -7.36 11.35
N GLY A 440 1.95 -7.95 10.30
CA GLY A 440 1.93 -7.44 8.92
C GLY A 440 1.44 -8.49 7.94
N LEU A 441 0.65 -8.10 6.95
CA LEU A 441 0.19 -8.95 5.86
C LEU A 441 0.43 -8.28 4.51
N TYR A 442 1.25 -8.92 3.68
CA TYR A 442 1.49 -8.53 2.29
C TYR A 442 0.78 -9.49 1.36
N MET A 443 -0.08 -8.97 0.47
CA MET A 443 -0.92 -9.76 -0.43
C MET A 443 -0.58 -9.49 -1.90
N ASN A 444 -0.44 -10.55 -2.70
CA ASN A 444 -0.27 -10.41 -4.14
C ASN A 444 -1.53 -9.86 -4.84
N HIS A 445 -1.36 -9.26 -6.01
CA HIS A 445 -2.43 -8.73 -6.88
C HIS A 445 -3.42 -7.72 -6.27
N ALA A 446 -3.22 -7.27 -5.03
CA ALA A 446 -3.98 -6.18 -4.42
C ALA A 446 -3.33 -4.82 -4.71
N ASN A 447 -4.14 -3.81 -5.05
CA ASN A 447 -3.71 -2.43 -5.30
C ASN A 447 -3.96 -1.51 -4.09
N HIS A 448 -3.70 -0.20 -4.23
CA HIS A 448 -4.04 0.78 -3.19
C HIS A 448 -5.56 0.90 -3.02
N GLY A 449 -6.24 1.14 -4.15
CA GLY A 449 -7.57 1.73 -4.18
C GLY A 449 -8.67 0.84 -3.62
N GLN A 450 -8.67 -0.45 -3.95
CA GLN A 450 -9.86 -1.28 -3.82
C GLN A 450 -10.25 -1.62 -2.37
N PHE A 451 -9.39 -1.38 -1.38
CA PHE A 451 -9.75 -1.44 0.04
C PHE A 451 -10.86 -0.42 0.39
N ASN A 452 -10.91 0.71 -0.32
CA ASN A 452 -12.01 1.65 -0.28
C ASN A 452 -12.98 1.35 -1.43
N SER A 453 -14.28 1.20 -1.13
CA SER A 453 -15.25 0.80 -2.16
C SER A 453 -15.57 1.87 -3.21
N THR A 454 -15.17 3.13 -3.00
CA THR A 454 -15.44 4.23 -3.95
C THR A 454 -14.24 4.60 -4.83
N TRP A 455 -13.01 4.26 -4.45
CA TRP A 455 -11.80 4.65 -5.19
C TRP A 455 -11.57 3.84 -6.47
N GLY A 456 -12.11 2.62 -6.54
CA GLY A 456 -12.06 1.78 -7.74
C GLY A 456 -10.72 1.03 -7.93
N ARG A 457 -10.49 0.57 -9.17
CA ARG A 457 -9.38 -0.33 -9.54
C ARG A 457 -8.09 0.37 -9.92
N SER A 458 -8.15 1.67 -10.19
CA SER A 458 -7.00 2.45 -10.66
C SER A 458 -6.54 3.37 -9.54
N ASP A 459 -5.28 3.25 -9.14
CA ASP A 459 -4.74 4.10 -8.07
C ASP A 459 -4.41 5.51 -8.56
N PHE A 460 -4.28 5.69 -9.88
CA PHE A 460 -4.15 7.01 -10.51
C PHE A 460 -5.42 7.41 -11.25
N GLY A 461 -5.68 8.72 -11.32
CA GLY A 461 -6.70 9.28 -12.19
C GLY A 461 -6.23 9.41 -13.65
N ALA A 462 -7.20 9.56 -14.55
CA ALA A 462 -6.92 9.86 -15.95
C ALA A 462 -6.12 11.18 -16.11
N PRO A 463 -5.18 11.23 -17.07
CA PRO A 463 -4.83 10.19 -18.04
C PRO A 463 -3.75 9.21 -17.56
N MET A 464 -3.19 9.37 -16.34
CA MET A 464 -2.14 8.47 -15.85
C MET A 464 -2.63 7.02 -15.70
N GLU A 465 -3.90 6.83 -15.36
CA GLU A 465 -4.55 5.52 -15.26
C GLU A 465 -4.36 4.64 -16.50
N TRP A 466 -4.31 5.22 -17.72
CA TRP A 466 -4.20 4.44 -18.96
C TRP A 466 -2.82 3.82 -19.15
N LEU A 467 -1.84 4.25 -18.37
CA LEU A 467 -0.51 3.66 -18.36
C LEU A 467 -0.42 2.48 -17.38
N LEU A 468 -1.35 2.36 -16.42
CA LEU A 468 -1.35 1.29 -15.43
C LEU A 468 -1.72 -0.06 -16.05
N ASN A 469 -1.17 -1.12 -15.47
CA ASN A 469 -1.46 -2.51 -15.80
C ASN A 469 -2.49 -3.06 -14.81
N LEU A 470 -3.77 -2.93 -15.15
CA LEU A 470 -4.88 -3.24 -14.23
C LEU A 470 -5.40 -4.68 -14.32
N LYS A 471 -4.93 -5.44 -15.31
CA LYS A 471 -5.40 -6.80 -15.62
C LYS A 471 -5.03 -7.83 -14.54
N PRO A 472 -3.83 -7.79 -13.91
CA PRO A 472 -3.45 -8.73 -12.86
C PRO A 472 -4.22 -8.59 -11.56
N LEU A 473 -4.84 -7.43 -11.31
CA LEU A 473 -5.42 -7.13 -10.01
C LEU A 473 -6.64 -8.03 -9.71
N VAL A 474 -6.70 -8.53 -8.47
CA VAL A 474 -7.90 -9.18 -7.93
C VAL A 474 -9.11 -8.25 -8.01
N THR A 475 -10.32 -8.80 -7.89
CA THR A 475 -11.52 -7.97 -7.80
C THR A 475 -11.55 -7.20 -6.49
N GLY A 476 -12.20 -6.03 -6.49
CA GLY A 476 -12.30 -5.25 -5.26
C GLY A 476 -13.11 -5.95 -4.17
N LYS A 477 -13.98 -6.90 -4.53
CA LYS A 477 -14.66 -7.76 -3.56
C LYS A 477 -13.69 -8.69 -2.86
N GLU A 478 -12.78 -9.33 -3.60
CA GLU A 478 -11.74 -10.22 -3.06
C GLU A 478 -10.75 -9.45 -2.17
N GLN A 479 -10.30 -8.27 -2.61
CA GLN A 479 -9.40 -7.44 -1.81
C GLN A 479 -10.06 -6.96 -0.50
N ARG A 480 -11.32 -6.49 -0.56
CA ARG A 480 -12.06 -6.12 0.66
C ARG A 480 -12.39 -7.31 1.54
N GLN A 481 -12.50 -8.52 1.00
CA GLN A 481 -12.68 -9.73 1.79
C GLN A 481 -11.48 -9.96 2.72
N VAL A 482 -10.26 -9.69 2.26
CA VAL A 482 -9.06 -9.73 3.13
C VAL A 482 -9.15 -8.72 4.26
N ALA A 483 -9.51 -7.47 3.95
CA ALA A 483 -9.72 -6.44 4.98
C ALA A 483 -10.79 -6.84 6.00
N LYS A 484 -11.94 -7.39 5.55
CA LYS A 484 -13.00 -7.90 6.44
C LYS A 484 -12.48 -8.98 7.38
N VAL A 485 -11.75 -9.97 6.86
CA VAL A 485 -11.25 -11.10 7.66
C VAL A 485 -10.27 -10.61 8.73
N TYR A 486 -9.24 -9.85 8.32
CA TYR A 486 -8.18 -9.45 9.24
C TYR A 486 -8.61 -8.35 10.22
N ALA A 487 -9.33 -7.32 9.77
CA ALA A 487 -9.79 -6.25 10.66
C ALA A 487 -10.83 -6.75 11.68
N SER A 488 -11.75 -7.63 11.26
CA SER A 488 -12.74 -8.22 12.16
C SER A 488 -12.09 -9.16 13.18
N ALA A 489 -11.20 -10.05 12.74
CA ALA A 489 -10.42 -10.88 13.64
C ALA A 489 -9.60 -10.06 14.65
N PHE A 490 -9.07 -8.91 14.23
CA PHE A 490 -8.28 -8.03 15.08
C PHE A 490 -9.16 -7.37 16.15
N VAL A 491 -10.32 -6.83 15.75
CA VAL A 491 -11.31 -6.27 16.69
C VAL A 491 -11.80 -7.33 17.70
N GLU A 492 -12.10 -8.55 17.25
CA GLU A 492 -12.47 -9.67 18.12
C GLU A 492 -11.36 -9.99 19.14
N ALA A 493 -10.10 -10.06 18.70
CA ALA A 493 -8.97 -10.42 19.55
C ALA A 493 -8.54 -9.31 20.53
N VAL A 494 -8.65 -8.04 20.11
CA VAL A 494 -8.12 -6.87 20.84
C VAL A 494 -9.19 -6.24 21.72
N LEU A 495 -10.41 -6.03 21.21
CA LEU A 495 -11.48 -5.34 21.96
C LEU A 495 -12.37 -6.31 22.72
N LYS A 496 -12.55 -7.54 22.22
CA LYS A 496 -13.48 -8.53 22.80
C LYS A 496 -12.76 -9.71 23.49
N GLY A 497 -11.43 -9.72 23.48
CA GLY A 497 -10.62 -10.75 24.13
C GLY A 497 -10.69 -12.14 23.49
N ASN A 498 -11.26 -12.27 22.28
CA ASN A 498 -11.41 -13.56 21.61
C ASN A 498 -10.09 -14.01 20.97
N LYS A 499 -9.22 -14.62 21.78
CA LYS A 499 -7.88 -15.05 21.36
C LYS A 499 -7.89 -16.21 20.35
N ALA A 500 -9.03 -16.87 20.11
CA ALA A 500 -9.14 -17.93 19.10
C ALA A 500 -8.84 -17.43 17.67
N TYR A 501 -9.00 -16.12 17.42
CA TYR A 501 -8.65 -15.51 16.14
C TYR A 501 -7.17 -15.14 16.00
N VAL A 502 -6.39 -15.01 17.07
CA VAL A 502 -4.97 -14.61 17.01
C VAL A 502 -4.11 -15.44 16.04
N PRO A 503 -4.29 -16.78 15.93
CA PRO A 503 -3.50 -17.59 15.01
C PRO A 503 -3.53 -17.13 13.55
N ILE A 504 -4.59 -16.44 13.09
CA ILE A 504 -4.66 -15.92 11.72
C ILE A 504 -3.51 -14.96 11.38
N PHE A 505 -3.06 -14.18 12.37
CA PHE A 505 -2.00 -13.20 12.18
C PHE A 505 -0.62 -13.86 12.13
N LYS A 506 -0.47 -15.03 12.76
CA LYS A 506 0.77 -15.83 12.72
C LYS A 506 0.95 -16.50 11.37
N ASN A 507 -0.13 -17.05 10.80
CA ASN A 507 -0.08 -17.79 9.55
C ASN A 507 -1.38 -17.63 8.76
N SER A 508 -1.31 -16.94 7.62
CA SER A 508 -2.44 -16.71 6.71
C SER A 508 -3.11 -17.99 6.20
N GLU A 509 -2.37 -19.10 6.09
CA GLU A 509 -2.89 -20.39 5.64
C GLU A 509 -4.00 -20.93 6.56
N LEU A 510 -3.97 -20.57 7.84
CA LEU A 510 -4.99 -20.96 8.81
C LEU A 510 -6.37 -20.37 8.49
N ALA A 511 -6.43 -19.32 7.67
CA ALA A 511 -7.65 -18.68 7.19
C ALA A 511 -7.86 -18.80 5.68
N ARG A 512 -7.15 -19.71 4.99
CA ARG A 512 -7.23 -19.89 3.53
C ARG A 512 -8.66 -20.07 2.99
N GLU A 513 -9.57 -20.64 3.78
CA GLU A 513 -10.98 -20.81 3.40
C GLU A 513 -11.78 -19.51 3.36
N TRP A 514 -11.28 -18.45 4.02
CA TRP A 514 -11.94 -17.15 4.11
C TRP A 514 -11.28 -16.10 3.22
N LEU A 515 -10.16 -16.42 2.60
CA LEU A 515 -9.33 -15.53 1.78
C LEU A 515 -9.42 -15.91 0.29
N PRO A 516 -9.24 -14.94 -0.63
CA PRO A 516 -9.03 -15.27 -2.04
C PRO A 516 -7.75 -16.09 -2.24
N LYS A 517 -7.68 -16.84 -3.33
CA LYS A 517 -6.52 -17.66 -3.67
C LYS A 517 -5.39 -16.79 -4.21
N GLU A 518 -4.55 -16.30 -3.30
CA GLU A 518 -3.40 -15.46 -3.60
C GLU A 518 -2.20 -15.85 -2.73
N ASP A 519 -1.02 -15.36 -3.10
CA ASP A 519 0.15 -15.45 -2.23
C ASP A 519 0.08 -14.41 -1.11
N TYR A 520 0.42 -14.86 0.10
CA TYR A 520 0.45 -14.04 1.30
C TYR A 520 1.76 -14.20 2.06
N LEU A 521 2.34 -13.08 2.49
CA LEU A 521 3.45 -13.06 3.43
C LEU A 521 2.95 -12.45 4.75
N SER A 522 2.98 -13.25 5.81
CA SER A 522 2.59 -12.84 7.16
C SER A 522 3.82 -12.70 8.04
N GLN A 523 3.89 -11.61 8.78
CA GLN A 523 4.91 -11.36 9.80
C GLN A 523 4.22 -11.08 11.13
N TYR A 524 4.72 -11.66 12.22
CA TYR A 524 4.05 -11.59 13.50
C TYR A 524 5.03 -11.63 14.68
N GLU A 525 4.72 -10.85 15.71
CA GLU A 525 5.39 -10.86 17.00
C GLU A 525 4.36 -10.62 18.13
N ASP A 526 4.50 -11.35 19.23
CA ASP A 526 3.77 -11.10 20.47
C ASP A 526 4.73 -11.08 21.66
N THR A 527 4.25 -10.66 22.81
CA THR A 527 5.06 -10.48 24.02
C THR A 527 5.64 -11.78 24.60
N SER A 528 5.24 -12.94 24.09
CA SER A 528 5.84 -14.23 24.47
C SER A 528 7.05 -14.62 23.61
N LYS A 529 7.34 -13.88 22.53
CA LYS A 529 8.54 -14.08 21.72
C LYS A 529 9.75 -13.48 22.42
N LYS A 530 10.70 -14.32 22.82
CA LYS A 530 12.04 -13.90 23.23
C LYS A 530 12.97 -13.91 22.02
N ILE A 531 13.27 -12.73 21.48
CA ILE A 531 14.22 -12.54 20.37
C ILE A 531 15.64 -12.79 20.90
N LEU A 532 16.38 -13.64 20.20
CA LEU A 532 17.80 -13.90 20.47
C LEU A 532 18.69 -13.05 19.57
N VAL A 533 18.38 -13.01 18.28
CA VAL A 533 19.17 -12.28 17.27
C VAL A 533 18.21 -11.55 16.33
N ASP A 534 18.37 -10.22 16.25
CA ASP A 534 17.64 -9.30 15.37
C ASP A 534 18.56 -8.43 14.50
N PHE A 535 19.89 -8.53 14.68
CA PHE A 535 20.88 -7.85 13.82
C PHE A 535 20.83 -6.31 13.88
N GLU A 536 20.22 -5.75 14.92
CA GLU A 536 20.08 -4.30 15.13
C GLU A 536 21.11 -3.72 16.10
N GLU A 537 21.83 -4.58 16.83
CA GLU A 537 22.60 -4.22 18.01
C GLU A 537 24.00 -3.65 17.70
N ASP A 538 24.64 -4.11 16.63
CA ASP A 538 26.02 -3.76 16.30
C ASP A 538 26.33 -3.88 14.79
N MET A 539 27.61 -3.80 14.42
CA MET A 539 28.10 -3.96 13.04
C MET A 539 28.99 -5.21 12.86
N ASP A 540 29.26 -5.95 13.93
CA ASP A 540 30.15 -7.10 13.92
C ASP A 540 29.32 -8.37 13.67
N VAL A 541 29.34 -8.81 12.42
CA VAL A 541 28.60 -9.99 11.95
C VAL A 541 28.95 -11.29 12.71
N ALA A 542 30.04 -11.32 13.48
CA ALA A 542 30.48 -12.45 14.28
C ALA A 542 29.98 -12.40 15.75
N SER A 543 29.26 -11.36 16.16
CA SER A 543 28.66 -11.23 17.50
C SER A 543 27.18 -10.87 17.43
N SER A 544 26.52 -10.94 18.58
CA SER A 544 25.17 -10.46 18.79
C SER A 544 24.99 -10.07 20.26
N LYS A 545 23.86 -9.47 20.62
CA LYS A 545 23.54 -9.03 21.98
C LYS A 545 23.64 -10.15 23.02
N ASP A 546 23.71 -9.76 24.29
CA ASP A 546 23.82 -10.67 25.43
C ASP A 546 25.05 -11.61 25.43
N GLY A 547 26.07 -11.31 24.63
CA GLY A 547 27.29 -12.10 24.51
C GLY A 547 27.18 -13.30 23.57
N ILE A 548 26.15 -13.35 22.73
CA ILE A 548 25.99 -14.35 21.68
C ILE A 548 27.16 -14.23 20.69
N GLN A 549 27.65 -15.39 20.23
CA GLN A 549 28.72 -15.47 19.24
C GLN A 549 28.24 -16.18 17.98
N ILE A 550 28.64 -15.68 16.83
CA ILE A 550 28.19 -16.16 15.53
C ILE A 550 29.36 -16.81 14.79
N GLN A 551 29.11 -17.98 14.19
CA GLN A 551 30.05 -18.64 13.29
C GLN A 551 29.37 -19.01 11.97
N ALA A 552 29.88 -18.49 10.87
CA ALA A 552 29.43 -18.85 9.53
C ALA A 552 30.53 -19.63 8.78
N LYS A 553 30.15 -20.69 8.07
CA LYS A 553 31.07 -21.53 7.29
C LYS A 553 30.53 -21.75 5.88
N ASN A 554 31.42 -21.75 4.89
CA ASN A 554 31.18 -22.09 3.48
C ASN A 554 30.13 -21.22 2.75
N PHE A 555 29.85 -20.02 3.23
CA PHE A 555 29.02 -19.06 2.49
C PHE A 555 29.82 -18.33 1.41
N LYS A 556 29.15 -18.01 0.31
CA LYS A 556 29.62 -17.09 -0.72
C LYS A 556 29.24 -15.64 -0.40
N VAL A 557 28.13 -15.46 0.31
CA VAL A 557 27.64 -14.18 0.80
C VAL A 557 27.34 -14.33 2.29
N TRP A 558 27.91 -13.46 3.11
CA TRP A 558 27.58 -13.31 4.53
C TRP A 558 27.76 -11.84 4.88
N ARG A 559 26.66 -11.16 5.18
CA ARG A 559 26.64 -9.77 5.63
C ARG A 559 25.35 -9.48 6.39
N GLU A 560 25.36 -8.42 7.15
CA GLU A 560 24.14 -7.76 7.62
C GLU A 560 23.91 -6.50 6.76
N GLU A 561 22.65 -6.21 6.45
CA GLU A 561 22.30 -4.99 5.72
C GLU A 561 20.94 -4.43 6.14
N GLN A 562 20.81 -3.11 6.09
CA GLN A 562 19.52 -2.44 6.22
C GLN A 562 18.64 -2.79 5.02
N LEU A 563 17.47 -3.37 5.28
CA LEU A 563 16.53 -3.72 4.22
C LEU A 563 15.94 -2.46 3.58
N LYS A 564 15.75 -2.58 2.27
CA LYS A 564 15.22 -1.50 1.43
C LYS A 564 13.89 -1.92 0.83
N SER A 565 12.97 -0.98 0.80
CA SER A 565 11.73 -1.09 0.07
C SER A 565 11.99 -0.95 -1.43
N ARG A 566 10.96 -1.20 -2.25
CA ARG A 566 11.04 -1.27 -3.71
C ARG A 566 11.58 0.00 -4.36
N ASP A 567 11.23 1.14 -3.78
CA ASP A 567 11.63 2.48 -4.19
C ASP A 567 13.01 2.91 -3.63
N GLY A 568 13.65 2.04 -2.84
CA GLY A 568 14.98 2.22 -2.28
C GLY A 568 15.00 2.90 -0.90
N GLY A 569 13.85 3.26 -0.34
CA GLY A 569 13.78 3.76 1.03
C GLY A 569 13.99 2.65 2.06
N SER A 570 14.30 3.03 3.30
CA SER A 570 14.64 2.11 4.39
C SER A 570 13.39 1.45 4.98
N GLN A 571 13.42 0.14 5.20
CA GLN A 571 12.40 -0.58 5.98
C GLN A 571 12.56 -0.39 7.50
N GLN A 572 13.68 0.19 7.94
CA GLN A 572 14.03 0.44 9.35
C GLN A 572 14.25 -0.83 10.17
N ASN A 573 14.78 -1.84 9.51
CA ASN A 573 15.40 -2.99 10.12
C ASN A 573 16.67 -3.38 9.33
N ASN A 574 17.57 -4.04 10.01
CA ASN A 574 18.70 -4.76 9.47
C ASN A 574 18.34 -6.24 9.38
N ALA A 575 18.99 -6.95 8.46
CA ALA A 575 18.80 -8.39 8.34
C ALA A 575 20.09 -9.06 7.89
N LEU A 576 20.22 -10.33 8.27
CA LEU A 576 21.31 -11.20 7.83
C LEU A 576 21.04 -11.71 6.41
N VAL A 577 22.03 -11.57 5.53
CA VAL A 577 22.02 -12.13 4.17
C VAL A 577 23.05 -13.24 4.06
N LEU A 578 22.58 -14.47 3.82
CA LEU A 578 23.41 -15.65 3.64
C LEU A 578 23.19 -16.24 2.24
N GLY A 579 24.26 -16.39 1.47
CA GLY A 579 24.22 -16.98 0.14
C GLY A 579 25.20 -18.14 0.00
N TRP A 580 24.74 -19.26 -0.56
CA TRP A 580 25.53 -20.48 -0.72
C TRP A 580 25.36 -21.08 -2.12
N ARG A 581 26.40 -21.79 -2.57
CA ARG A 581 26.41 -22.56 -3.81
C ARG A 581 27.40 -23.71 -3.68
N TYR A 582 26.94 -24.94 -3.86
CA TYR A 582 27.78 -26.13 -3.88
C TYR A 582 27.31 -27.12 -4.97
N GLY A 583 28.20 -27.98 -5.47
CA GLY A 583 27.87 -28.92 -6.55
C GLY A 583 27.13 -30.17 -6.04
N LYS A 584 26.41 -30.88 -6.92
CA LYS A 584 25.67 -32.13 -6.58
C LYS A 584 26.54 -33.29 -6.03
N LYS A 585 27.87 -33.20 -6.13
CA LYS A 585 28.84 -34.18 -5.61
C LYS A 585 29.68 -33.65 -4.44
N SER A 586 29.21 -32.61 -3.76
CA SER A 586 29.97 -31.97 -2.68
C SER A 586 30.05 -32.88 -1.45
N ILE A 587 31.20 -32.84 -0.78
CA ILE A 587 31.46 -33.52 0.51
C ILE A 587 30.76 -32.71 1.61
N ALA A 588 30.34 -33.35 2.71
CA ALA A 588 29.66 -32.72 3.84
C ALA A 588 30.35 -31.43 4.34
N ASP A 589 31.69 -31.38 4.30
CA ASP A 589 32.49 -30.22 4.70
C ASP A 589 32.33 -28.97 3.82
N SER A 590 31.65 -29.09 2.67
CA SER A 590 31.35 -27.97 1.77
C SER A 590 29.96 -27.36 1.99
N ILE A 591 29.13 -27.96 2.85
CA ILE A 591 27.77 -27.47 3.13
C ILE A 591 27.88 -26.20 3.96
N ALA A 592 27.11 -25.17 3.59
CA ALA A 592 27.08 -23.92 4.31
C ALA A 592 26.33 -24.09 5.64
N SER A 593 26.87 -23.48 6.69
CA SER A 593 26.24 -23.53 8.01
C SER A 593 26.47 -22.26 8.80
N TYR A 594 25.41 -21.78 9.45
CA TYR A 594 25.42 -20.63 10.33
C TYR A 594 25.09 -21.08 11.75
N THR A 595 25.96 -20.79 12.71
CA THR A 595 25.86 -21.27 14.09
C THR A 595 25.77 -20.09 15.04
N ILE A 596 24.70 -20.06 15.83
CA ILE A 596 24.46 -19.12 16.92
C ILE A 596 24.87 -19.83 18.21
N ILE A 597 25.93 -19.35 18.85
CA ILE A 597 26.47 -19.91 20.09
C ILE A 597 25.96 -19.08 21.25
N LEU A 598 25.23 -19.74 22.15
CA LEU A 598 24.64 -19.12 23.31
C LEU A 598 25.64 -19.13 24.47
N PRO A 599 25.88 -18.00 25.15
CA PRO A 599 26.71 -17.96 26.33
C PRO A 599 26.01 -18.64 27.52
N ASP A 600 26.79 -19.09 28.50
CA ASP A 600 26.27 -19.70 29.71
C ASP A 600 25.34 -18.77 30.51
N SER A 601 25.33 -17.45 30.28
CA SER A 601 24.39 -16.50 30.90
C SER A 601 22.96 -16.66 30.38
N LEU A 602 22.77 -17.10 29.13
CA LEU A 602 21.46 -17.33 28.54
C LEU A 602 20.99 -18.76 28.84
N LYS A 603 20.28 -18.91 29.96
CA LYS A 603 19.66 -20.17 30.40
C LYS A 603 18.14 -20.10 30.34
N ASN A 604 17.50 -21.23 30.65
CA ASN A 604 16.05 -21.38 30.86
C ASN A 604 15.18 -21.36 29.58
N PHE A 605 15.58 -22.11 28.55
CA PHE A 605 14.69 -22.41 27.42
C PHE A 605 13.74 -23.60 27.69
N GLU A 606 13.55 -24.02 28.95
CA GLU A 606 12.63 -25.11 29.31
C GLU A 606 11.18 -24.79 28.94
N THR A 607 10.80 -23.52 29.09
CA THR A 607 9.47 -23.02 28.73
C THR A 607 9.36 -22.73 27.25
N ALA A 608 10.42 -22.85 26.46
CA ALA A 608 10.34 -22.65 25.01
C ALA A 608 9.39 -23.68 24.40
N ASP A 609 8.52 -23.20 23.52
CA ASP A 609 7.51 -24.01 22.83
C ASP A 609 7.80 -24.12 21.34
N THR A 610 8.14 -23.00 20.71
CA THR A 610 8.29 -22.89 19.27
C THR A 610 9.49 -22.00 18.95
N LEU A 611 10.41 -22.49 18.10
CA LEU A 611 11.44 -21.65 17.48
C LEU A 611 10.81 -20.88 16.31
N ALA A 612 11.07 -19.58 16.21
CA ALA A 612 10.56 -18.74 15.15
C ALA A 612 11.66 -17.91 14.49
N LEU A 613 11.52 -17.71 13.18
CA LEU A 613 12.46 -16.99 12.33
C LEU A 613 11.67 -16.14 11.32
N SER A 614 12.08 -14.91 11.05
CA SER A 614 11.54 -14.10 9.95
C SER A 614 12.43 -14.27 8.71
N LEU A 615 11.86 -14.71 7.59
CA LEU A 615 12.63 -15.19 6.43
C LEU A 615 12.11 -14.62 5.11
N ALA A 616 13.03 -14.29 4.19
CA ALA A 616 12.71 -13.99 2.80
C ALA A 616 13.75 -14.56 1.83
N LEU A 617 13.35 -14.68 0.56
CA LEU A 617 14.21 -15.05 -0.55
C LEU A 617 15.05 -13.84 -1.00
N GLY A 618 16.37 -13.99 -0.99
CA GLY A 618 17.30 -12.95 -1.44
C GLY A 618 17.52 -12.93 -2.95
N ASN A 619 18.43 -12.07 -3.41
CA ASN A 619 18.71 -11.90 -4.84
C ASN A 619 19.78 -12.87 -5.37
N PHE A 620 19.36 -13.91 -6.11
CA PHE A 620 20.27 -14.88 -6.73
C PHE A 620 21.31 -14.27 -7.70
N ALA A 621 21.10 -13.04 -8.19
CA ALA A 621 22.08 -12.38 -9.05
C ALA A 621 23.44 -12.19 -8.37
N GLU A 622 23.47 -12.15 -7.03
CA GLU A 622 24.71 -12.02 -6.24
C GLU A 622 25.60 -13.26 -6.30
N LEU A 623 25.04 -14.42 -6.62
CA LEU A 623 25.78 -15.69 -6.70
C LEU A 623 26.31 -15.98 -8.13
N LYS A 624 26.07 -15.08 -9.09
CA LYS A 624 26.52 -15.25 -10.48
C LYS A 624 28.01 -14.90 -10.64
N ASN A 625 28.80 -15.86 -11.13
CA ASN A 625 30.20 -15.61 -11.50
C ASN A 625 30.31 -15.05 -12.93
N LYS A 626 31.19 -14.06 -13.14
CA LYS A 626 31.47 -13.48 -14.48
C LYS A 626 32.05 -14.49 -15.50
N SER A 627 32.49 -15.67 -15.06
CA SER A 627 33.09 -16.72 -15.89
C SER A 627 32.10 -17.80 -16.38
N ASP A 628 30.86 -17.82 -15.88
CA ASP A 628 29.88 -18.88 -16.21
C ASP A 628 29.17 -18.55 -17.54
N LYS A 629 29.87 -18.80 -18.66
CA LYS A 629 29.30 -18.78 -20.02
C LYS A 629 28.55 -20.08 -20.37
N GLU A 630 28.48 -21.06 -19.48
CA GLU A 630 27.87 -22.35 -19.76
C GLU A 630 26.79 -22.70 -18.72
N LYS A 631 25.56 -22.83 -19.22
CA LYS A 631 24.30 -23.24 -18.56
C LYS A 631 23.86 -22.35 -17.38
N LYS A 632 22.74 -21.65 -17.57
CA LYS A 632 21.94 -21.10 -16.47
C LYS A 632 21.57 -22.27 -15.55
N GLU A 633 22.25 -22.42 -14.42
CA GLU A 633 21.64 -23.14 -13.30
C GLU A 633 20.41 -22.31 -12.92
N GLU A 634 19.23 -22.87 -13.19
CA GLU A 634 17.96 -22.24 -12.84
C GLU A 634 17.91 -22.14 -11.31
N ALA A 635 17.60 -20.93 -10.82
CA ALA A 635 17.30 -20.75 -9.41
C ALA A 635 16.12 -21.69 -9.06
N PRO A 636 16.10 -22.34 -7.90
CA PRO A 636 14.99 -23.22 -7.54
C PRO A 636 13.66 -22.45 -7.62
N ASP A 637 12.68 -23.04 -8.31
CA ASP A 637 11.35 -22.43 -8.55
C ASP A 637 10.54 -22.22 -7.25
N HIS A 638 10.95 -22.83 -6.12
CA HIS A 638 10.11 -22.97 -4.91
C HIS A 638 10.76 -22.55 -3.59
N GLY A 639 11.79 -21.69 -3.62
CA GLY A 639 12.41 -21.16 -2.39
C GLY A 639 13.57 -22.00 -1.87
N PHE A 640 13.97 -21.76 -0.61
CA PHE A 640 15.07 -22.45 0.06
C PHE A 640 14.56 -23.23 1.26
N ASN A 641 15.02 -24.47 1.42
CA ASN A 641 14.85 -25.29 2.60
C ASN A 641 16.23 -25.56 3.22
N PHE A 642 16.26 -25.73 4.54
CA PHE A 642 17.47 -26.06 5.27
C PHE A 642 17.11 -26.76 6.58
N SER A 643 18.07 -27.50 7.13
CA SER A 643 17.94 -28.13 8.43
C SER A 643 18.26 -27.14 9.55
N VAL A 644 17.44 -27.10 10.59
CA VAL A 644 17.77 -26.43 11.86
C VAL A 644 18.19 -27.49 12.87
N VAL A 645 19.34 -27.27 13.52
CA VAL A 645 19.91 -28.17 14.52
C VAL A 645 20.01 -27.46 15.86
N LEU A 646 19.40 -28.04 16.90
CA LEU A 646 19.59 -27.62 18.29
C LEU A 646 20.65 -28.50 18.93
N ILE A 647 21.58 -27.89 19.67
CA ILE A 647 22.70 -28.58 20.33
C ILE A 647 22.75 -28.14 21.79
N ASP A 648 22.74 -29.09 22.72
CA ASP A 648 22.89 -28.80 24.14
C ASP A 648 24.34 -28.92 24.64
N SER A 649 24.58 -28.53 25.89
CA SER A 649 25.92 -28.56 26.52
C SER A 649 26.55 -29.96 26.63
N LEU A 650 25.77 -31.03 26.49
CA LEU A 650 26.24 -32.41 26.47
C LEU A 650 26.42 -32.93 25.03
N GLU A 651 26.41 -32.04 24.04
CA GLU A 651 26.56 -32.33 22.60
C GLU A 651 25.44 -33.23 22.04
N ARG A 652 24.28 -33.29 22.71
CA ARG A 652 23.11 -33.95 22.18
C ARG A 652 22.45 -33.03 21.17
N THR A 653 22.05 -33.58 20.03
CA THR A 653 21.54 -32.81 18.91
C THR A 653 20.14 -33.24 18.51
N ALA A 654 19.34 -32.28 18.04
CA ALA A 654 18.13 -32.58 17.31
C ALA A 654 18.02 -31.73 16.04
N THR A 655 17.55 -32.32 14.95
CA THR A 655 17.47 -31.72 13.61
C THR A 655 16.05 -31.77 13.09
N VAL A 656 15.55 -30.63 12.60
CA VAL A 656 14.25 -30.49 11.95
C VAL A 656 14.40 -29.63 10.70
N ASP A 657 13.76 -30.04 9.60
CA ASP A 657 13.76 -29.29 8.34
C ASP A 657 12.81 -28.09 8.45
N LEU A 658 13.23 -26.92 7.95
CA LEU A 658 12.41 -25.70 8.00
C LEU A 658 11.04 -25.90 7.32
N GLY A 659 11.05 -26.57 6.17
CA GLY A 659 9.84 -26.88 5.38
C GLY A 659 8.90 -27.91 6.00
N ALA A 660 9.23 -28.51 7.15
CA ALA A 660 8.37 -29.54 7.78
C ALA A 660 7.00 -28.98 8.23
N THR A 661 6.93 -27.69 8.57
CA THR A 661 5.72 -27.03 9.07
C THR A 661 5.43 -25.69 8.39
N ASN A 662 6.25 -25.29 7.41
CA ASN A 662 6.17 -23.96 6.82
C ASN A 662 6.12 -24.03 5.29
N ASN A 663 5.18 -23.30 4.69
CA ASN A 663 5.30 -22.91 3.29
C ASN A 663 6.42 -21.87 3.17
N LEU A 664 7.48 -22.23 2.46
CA LEU A 664 8.68 -21.41 2.34
C LEU A 664 8.38 -20.08 1.61
N PRO A 665 9.03 -18.96 2.00
CA PRO A 665 8.76 -17.66 1.41
C PRO A 665 9.17 -17.61 -0.06
N LYS A 666 8.34 -16.97 -0.88
CA LYS A 666 8.59 -16.68 -2.30
C LYS A 666 8.66 -15.16 -2.51
N THR A 667 9.37 -14.73 -3.56
CA THR A 667 9.39 -13.32 -3.95
C THR A 667 8.11 -12.99 -4.72
N ILE A 668 7.31 -12.05 -4.20
CA ILE A 668 6.19 -11.48 -4.94
C ILE A 668 6.73 -10.38 -5.86
N LYS A 669 6.51 -10.54 -7.17
CA LYS A 669 6.90 -9.56 -8.19
C LYS A 669 5.66 -8.89 -8.79
N SER A 670 5.82 -7.63 -9.18
CA SER A 670 4.76 -6.77 -9.69
C SER A 670 5.21 -6.00 -10.94
N LYS A 671 4.29 -5.79 -11.87
CA LYS A 671 4.48 -4.94 -13.06
C LYS A 671 3.38 -3.88 -13.11
N PHE A 672 3.67 -2.68 -12.59
CA PHE A 672 2.66 -1.65 -12.30
C PHE A 672 2.09 -0.99 -13.55
N THR A 673 2.92 -0.77 -14.56
CA THR A 673 2.51 -0.10 -15.80
C THR A 673 2.58 -1.04 -16.99
N LYS A 674 1.97 -0.64 -18.10
CA LYS A 674 2.04 -1.34 -19.38
C LYS A 674 3.47 -1.45 -19.93
N PHE A 675 4.39 -0.60 -19.46
CA PHE A 675 5.73 -0.47 -20.00
C PHE A 675 6.81 -0.64 -18.93
N LYS A 676 7.67 -1.65 -19.07
CA LYS A 676 8.77 -1.91 -18.12
C LYS A 676 9.72 -0.73 -17.87
N PHE A 677 9.92 0.14 -18.86
CA PHE A 677 10.76 1.33 -18.67
C PHE A 677 10.11 2.37 -17.75
N LEU A 678 8.77 2.46 -17.74
CA LEU A 678 8.04 3.34 -16.85
C LEU A 678 8.11 2.84 -15.42
N ASP A 679 7.96 1.54 -15.17
CA ASP A 679 8.09 0.96 -13.83
C ASP A 679 9.45 1.33 -13.21
N LYS A 680 10.53 1.25 -13.98
CA LYS A 680 11.87 1.63 -13.53
C LYS A 680 11.99 3.14 -13.22
N GLU A 681 11.30 4.00 -13.96
CA GLU A 681 11.37 5.46 -13.78
C GLU A 681 10.42 5.97 -12.68
N MET A 682 9.27 5.32 -12.52
CA MET A 682 8.17 5.78 -11.66
C MET A 682 8.10 5.05 -10.31
N ILE A 683 8.50 3.78 -10.27
CA ILE A 683 8.30 2.90 -9.11
C ILE A 683 9.64 2.47 -8.51
N GLY A 684 10.43 1.70 -9.25
CA GLY A 684 11.67 1.12 -8.73
C GLY A 684 11.88 -0.31 -9.19
N GLN A 685 12.21 -1.19 -8.25
CA GLN A 685 12.37 -2.63 -8.52
C GLN A 685 11.01 -3.30 -8.81
N ASP A 686 11.02 -4.50 -9.40
CA ASP A 686 9.79 -5.28 -9.60
C ASP A 686 9.34 -6.03 -8.34
N SER A 687 10.13 -5.99 -7.27
CA SER A 687 9.89 -6.66 -6.00
C SER A 687 10.57 -5.90 -4.86
N GLU A 688 10.17 -6.20 -3.63
CA GLU A 688 10.83 -5.79 -2.39
C GLU A 688 10.98 -6.99 -1.48
N ILE A 689 12.01 -6.99 -0.64
CA ILE A 689 12.22 -8.06 0.34
C ILE A 689 11.18 -7.86 1.43
N GLN A 690 10.26 -8.82 1.57
CA GLN A 690 9.27 -8.83 2.65
C GLN A 690 9.40 -10.16 3.38
N LEU A 691 9.68 -10.09 4.68
CA LEU A 691 9.92 -11.29 5.49
C LEU A 691 8.59 -11.95 5.86
N LYS A 692 8.63 -13.28 5.94
CA LYS A 692 7.55 -14.14 6.42
C LYS A 692 8.02 -14.86 7.68
N SER A 693 7.19 -14.87 8.72
CA SER A 693 7.49 -15.64 9.93
C SER A 693 7.32 -17.15 9.66
N CYS A 694 8.33 -17.92 10.07
CA CYS A 694 8.36 -19.38 10.00
C CYS A 694 8.53 -19.96 11.40
N TYR A 695 7.85 -21.06 11.68
CA TYR A 695 7.69 -21.62 13.01
C TYR A 695 8.07 -23.11 13.04
N LEU A 696 8.89 -23.51 14.00
CA LEU A 696 9.30 -24.88 14.25
C LEU A 696 8.96 -25.28 15.69
N PRO A 697 7.89 -26.05 15.91
CA PRO A 697 7.52 -26.54 17.23
C PRO A 697 8.63 -27.39 17.86
N LEU A 698 8.97 -27.13 19.12
CA LEU A 698 10.01 -27.89 19.84
C LEU A 698 9.63 -29.34 20.11
N SER A 699 8.34 -29.69 20.00
CA SER A 699 7.89 -31.08 19.98
C SER A 699 8.50 -31.88 18.84
N LEU A 700 8.81 -31.28 17.69
CA LEU A 700 9.44 -31.98 16.56
C LEU A 700 10.90 -32.35 16.87
N PHE A 701 11.64 -31.43 17.52
CA PHE A 701 13.00 -31.70 17.96
C PHE A 701 13.03 -32.77 19.04
N LYS A 702 12.12 -32.71 20.03
CA LYS A 702 12.00 -33.72 21.09
C LYS A 702 11.55 -35.08 20.57
N ALA A 703 10.73 -35.13 19.52
CA ALA A 703 10.35 -36.40 18.88
C ALA A 703 11.53 -37.06 18.15
N GLN A 704 12.48 -36.26 17.67
CA GLN A 704 13.67 -36.76 16.99
C GLN A 704 14.80 -37.13 17.98
N ASN A 705 14.94 -36.40 19.09
CA ASN A 705 15.81 -36.74 20.21
C ASN A 705 15.20 -36.29 21.55
N ASP A 706 14.62 -37.24 22.28
CA ASP A 706 13.98 -37.02 23.59
C ASP A 706 14.98 -36.66 24.70
N SER A 707 16.25 -36.99 24.47
CA SER A 707 17.35 -36.74 25.39
C SER A 707 17.95 -35.35 25.24
N LEU A 708 17.43 -34.48 24.35
CA LEU A 708 17.87 -33.09 24.21
C LEU A 708 17.37 -32.22 25.38
N HIS A 709 18.27 -31.48 26.03
CA HIS A 709 17.94 -30.58 27.13
C HIS A 709 17.95 -29.12 26.71
N LEU A 710 16.76 -28.51 26.67
CA LEU A 710 16.59 -27.10 26.29
C LEU A 710 17.09 -26.13 27.38
N ASP A 711 17.05 -26.51 28.66
CA ASP A 711 17.65 -25.73 29.76
C ASP A 711 19.15 -25.49 29.59
N LYS A 712 19.81 -26.38 28.84
CA LYS A 712 21.24 -26.36 28.56
C LYS A 712 21.53 -26.19 27.07
N LEU A 713 20.63 -25.53 26.33
CA LEU A 713 20.84 -25.23 24.92
C LEU A 713 22.13 -24.41 24.78
N LYS A 714 23.07 -24.93 24.00
CA LYS A 714 24.40 -24.36 23.78
C LYS A 714 24.49 -23.64 22.45
N SER A 715 23.86 -24.18 21.41
CA SER A 715 23.83 -23.52 20.10
C SER A 715 22.64 -23.91 19.25
N ILE A 716 22.33 -23.01 18.31
CA ILE A 716 21.36 -23.21 17.23
C ILE A 716 22.16 -23.13 15.93
N LYS A 717 22.05 -24.15 15.08
CA LYS A 717 22.80 -24.23 13.82
C LYS A 717 21.84 -24.39 12.65
N LEU A 718 21.91 -23.46 11.70
CA LEU A 718 21.23 -23.51 10.42
C LEU A 718 22.16 -24.19 9.42
N VAL A 719 21.74 -25.29 8.80
CA VAL A 719 22.55 -26.10 7.88
C VAL A 719 21.86 -26.16 6.53
N PHE A 720 22.47 -25.53 5.52
CA PHE A 720 21.88 -25.32 4.19
C PHE A 720 22.10 -26.55 3.28
N ASP A 721 21.54 -27.69 3.69
CA ASP A 721 21.79 -29.02 3.11
C ASP A 721 20.72 -29.53 2.14
N LYS A 722 19.57 -28.87 2.03
CA LYS A 722 18.47 -29.32 1.16
C LYS A 722 18.60 -28.79 -0.26
N ASP A 723 18.94 -27.50 -0.39
CA ASP A 723 19.12 -26.85 -1.68
C ASP A 723 20.59 -26.54 -1.93
N SER A 724 21.08 -26.87 -3.14
CA SER A 724 22.47 -26.66 -3.50
C SER A 724 22.85 -25.22 -3.83
N LEU A 725 21.85 -24.36 -4.02
CA LEU A 725 21.99 -22.95 -4.37
C LEU A 725 20.86 -22.18 -3.69
N GLY A 726 21.22 -21.11 -2.97
CA GLY A 726 20.22 -20.28 -2.32
C GLY A 726 20.81 -19.00 -1.75
N ILE A 727 19.95 -18.01 -1.57
CA ILE A 727 20.24 -16.82 -0.79
C ILE A 727 19.03 -16.54 0.09
N VAL A 728 19.28 -16.49 1.40
CA VAL A 728 18.26 -16.22 2.42
C VAL A 728 18.53 -14.87 3.06
N VAL A 729 17.45 -14.14 3.31
CA VAL A 729 17.41 -13.00 4.20
C VAL A 729 16.72 -13.45 5.48
N LEU A 730 17.36 -13.25 6.63
CA LEU A 730 16.91 -13.72 7.93
C LEU A 730 16.92 -12.57 8.94
N ASP A 731 15.85 -12.51 9.73
CA ASP A 731 15.66 -11.56 10.81
C ASP A 731 14.90 -12.23 12.00
N ASP A 732 14.86 -11.58 13.14
CA ASP A 732 14.10 -11.92 14.36
C ASP A 732 14.10 -13.41 14.76
N LEU A 733 15.28 -14.03 14.90
CA LEU A 733 15.39 -15.41 15.39
C LEU A 733 15.15 -15.45 16.90
N GLY A 734 14.21 -16.29 17.36
CA GLY A 734 13.92 -16.41 18.78
C GLY A 734 12.94 -17.52 19.13
N PHE A 735 12.58 -17.62 20.41
CA PHE A 735 11.65 -18.62 20.91
C PHE A 735 10.36 -17.98 21.42
N TYR A 736 9.22 -18.56 21.06
CA TYR A 736 7.99 -18.37 21.80
C TYR A 736 8.02 -19.21 23.07
N LEU A 737 7.77 -18.57 24.20
CA LEU A 737 7.73 -19.22 25.52
C LEU A 737 6.29 -19.57 25.89
N LYS A 738 6.10 -20.68 26.59
CA LYS A 738 4.83 -21.02 27.22
C LYS A 738 4.53 -19.99 28.32
N PRO A 739 3.28 -19.51 28.40
CA PRO A 739 2.85 -18.60 29.45
C PRO A 739 2.89 -19.24 30.84
#